data_AF-A0A7V5PNK5-F1
#
_entry.id   AF-A0A7V5PNK5-F1
#
_cell.length_a   1.000
_cell.length_b   1.000
_cell.length_c   1.000
_cell.angle_alpha   90.00
_cell.angle_beta   90.00
_cell.angle_gamma   90.00
#
_symmetry.space_group_name_H-M   'P 1'
#
loop_
_entity.id
_entity.type
_entity.pdbx_description
1 polymer ?
#
loop_
_entity_poly.entity_id
_entity_poly.type
_entity_poly.pdbx_seq_one_letter_code
_entity_poly.pdbx_strand_id
1 'polypeptide(L)'
;MKKSLQSLDKLIGTLEEQVKELNCLFKVEEVLHEPDAELEETLERLVHILPEGFQHSEDCQAQLVYRDMEFHTEEFKETDWCLSEDIVVRGNTIGWVKVCYLKKHPNVDIGPFLEDEQELLRSIANRVGQHLMYVRLKMIFKKWEHTKIDLAQKRTGEWQVILELLRRTDPDLYIRITRKMLNHLMWRGINEAEQLLQRFDPYAQYQEEDVLGESNAPLEKVVFGDIHLLSQEIFQVAQQHLDDKEILTLIQKWMQEDKTSFLVRATANIDTSLNDIYEALRKYYQINPVGMELAPSTRIGVRAALIRRIFSDQLEFISVAKHFVRVSDFYHLMKRMIFPTGSHGKLGGKSAGSFLAFRIIRACEHYTDLLRNVKTPRSWYVTSDAMILFMHYNNLEEILEQKYKPIEEVRKEYPHVVQLFKNSHFPPEIIKGLSVALDDLGEQPLIVRSSSLLEDRLGSAFSGKYKSLFLANQGSKSDRLQALMDAIAEVYASTIGPDPIEYRAERGLLDFHEEMGIIIQQVVGQRVGPYFFPAFAGVAFSNNEFRWSPRIKREDGLIRMVPGLGTRAVDRVSDDYPILIAPGQPGLRTNVNPDEIIRYSPKKMDVINLETGEFQTVDVRDVVQKYGREYPMIEKIVSVVEGDHLRPPGFTTDFSQVDFAVTFEG
;
A
#
# COMPACT_ATOMS: atom_id res chain seq x y z
N MET A 1 -33.12 -27.79 15.55
CA MET A 1 -32.16 -28.69 14.89
C MET A 1 -32.39 -28.81 13.39
N LYS A 2 -33.51 -29.34 12.87
CA LYS A 2 -33.72 -29.43 11.40
C LYS A 2 -33.65 -28.08 10.65
N LYS A 3 -34.21 -27.01 11.23
CA LYS A 3 -34.11 -25.64 10.65
C LYS A 3 -32.71 -25.02 10.71
N SER A 4 -31.86 -25.40 11.68
CA SER A 4 -30.48 -24.88 11.79
C SER A 4 -29.49 -25.65 10.92
N LEU A 5 -29.76 -26.93 10.65
CA LEU A 5 -29.03 -27.71 9.65
C LEU A 5 -29.35 -27.21 8.23
N GLN A 6 -30.63 -26.96 7.92
CA GLN A 6 -31.03 -26.39 6.63
C GLN A 6 -30.46 -24.98 6.36
N SER A 7 -30.26 -24.16 7.39
CA SER A 7 -29.62 -22.85 7.23
C SER A 7 -28.11 -22.96 7.03
N LEU A 8 -27.46 -23.96 7.63
CA LEU A 8 -26.03 -24.21 7.49
C LEU A 8 -25.70 -24.79 6.10
N ASP A 9 -26.51 -25.76 5.63
CA ASP A 9 -26.37 -26.33 4.29
C ASP A 9 -26.61 -25.27 3.20
N LYS A 10 -27.56 -24.35 3.43
CA LYS A 10 -27.79 -23.21 2.51
C LYS A 10 -26.60 -22.25 2.50
N LEU A 11 -26.00 -21.96 3.65
CA LEU A 11 -24.83 -21.09 3.76
C LEU A 11 -23.59 -21.71 3.10
N ILE A 12 -23.38 -23.02 3.28
CA ILE A 12 -22.29 -23.77 2.64
C ILE A 12 -22.49 -23.76 1.12
N GLY A 13 -23.71 -23.98 0.63
CA GLY A 13 -24.01 -23.90 -0.80
C GLY A 13 -23.72 -22.51 -1.38
N THR A 14 -24.10 -21.43 -0.69
CA THR A 14 -23.78 -20.06 -1.13
C THR A 14 -22.27 -19.80 -1.17
N LEU A 15 -21.52 -20.31 -0.19
CA LEU A 15 -20.06 -20.18 -0.16
C LEU A 15 -19.38 -20.98 -1.28
N GLU A 16 -19.88 -22.17 -1.61
CA GLU A 16 -19.36 -22.99 -2.70
C GLU A 16 -19.57 -22.30 -4.07
N GLU A 17 -20.73 -21.68 -4.30
CA GLU A 17 -20.99 -20.92 -5.53
C GLU A 17 -20.10 -19.68 -5.62
N GLN A 18 -19.94 -18.90 -4.54
CA GLN A 18 -19.01 -17.76 -4.53
C GLN A 18 -17.55 -18.17 -4.78
N VAL A 19 -17.12 -19.34 -4.30
CA VAL A 19 -15.79 -19.87 -4.57
C VAL A 19 -15.62 -20.21 -6.05
N LYS A 20 -16.63 -20.75 -6.72
CA LYS A 20 -16.59 -21.02 -8.17
C LYS A 20 -16.48 -19.72 -8.97
N GLU A 21 -17.30 -18.72 -8.66
CA GLU A 21 -17.29 -17.42 -9.31
C GLU A 21 -15.91 -16.74 -9.19
N LEU A 22 -15.35 -16.71 -7.98
CA LEU A 22 -14.03 -16.13 -7.72
C LEU A 22 -12.91 -16.89 -8.45
N ASN A 23 -12.97 -18.22 -8.48
CA ASN A 23 -11.99 -19.04 -9.21
C ASN A 23 -12.09 -18.81 -10.73
N CYS A 24 -13.30 -18.70 -11.27
CA CYS A 24 -13.52 -18.37 -12.68
C CYS A 24 -12.93 -16.99 -13.02
N LEU A 25 -13.22 -15.97 -12.20
CA LEU A 25 -12.64 -14.62 -12.37
C LEU A 25 -11.12 -14.62 -12.32
N PHE A 26 -10.52 -15.43 -11.43
CA PHE A 26 -9.07 -15.57 -11.32
C PHE A 26 -8.46 -16.25 -12.56
N LYS A 27 -9.05 -17.34 -13.05
CA LYS A 27 -8.61 -18.02 -14.28
C LYS A 27 -8.74 -17.12 -15.51
N VAL A 28 -9.85 -16.38 -15.61
CA VAL A 28 -10.06 -15.35 -16.64
C VAL A 28 -8.96 -14.30 -16.55
N GLU A 29 -8.61 -13.84 -15.34
CA GLU A 29 -7.48 -12.92 -15.17
C GLU A 29 -6.15 -13.54 -15.59
N GLU A 30 -5.85 -14.78 -15.21
CA GLU A 30 -4.60 -15.44 -15.58
C GLU A 30 -4.43 -15.50 -17.10
N VAL A 31 -5.48 -15.89 -17.84
CA VAL A 31 -5.48 -15.94 -19.30
C VAL A 31 -5.36 -14.55 -19.92
N LEU A 32 -6.10 -13.55 -19.40
CA LEU A 32 -6.02 -12.16 -19.90
C LEU A 32 -4.67 -11.48 -19.59
N HIS A 33 -3.87 -12.00 -18.67
CA HIS A 33 -2.59 -11.41 -18.26
C HIS A 33 -1.37 -12.21 -18.72
N GLU A 34 -1.55 -13.26 -19.53
CA GLU A 34 -0.46 -14.05 -20.06
C GLU A 34 0.37 -13.24 -21.08
N PRO A 35 1.68 -13.06 -20.85
CA PRO A 35 2.52 -12.29 -21.76
C PRO A 35 2.72 -13.03 -23.09
N ASP A 36 2.42 -12.32 -24.19
CA ASP A 36 2.72 -12.72 -25.57
C ASP A 36 1.84 -13.84 -26.18
N ALA A 37 0.73 -14.20 -25.53
CA ALA A 37 -0.32 -15.01 -26.13
C ALA A 37 -0.98 -14.28 -27.33
N GLU A 38 -1.34 -15.04 -28.37
CA GLU A 38 -2.11 -14.50 -29.50
C GLU A 38 -3.55 -14.21 -29.08
N LEU A 39 -4.16 -13.19 -29.69
CA LEU A 39 -5.50 -12.76 -29.31
C LEU A 39 -6.55 -13.87 -29.50
N GLU A 40 -6.44 -14.62 -30.60
CA GLU A 40 -7.35 -15.72 -30.92
C GLU A 40 -7.25 -16.83 -29.87
N GLU A 41 -6.04 -17.27 -29.53
CA GLU A 41 -5.78 -18.27 -28.48
C GLU A 41 -6.31 -17.81 -27.11
N THR A 42 -6.16 -16.52 -26.80
CA THR A 42 -6.65 -15.93 -25.56
C THR A 42 -8.18 -15.99 -25.48
N LEU A 43 -8.88 -15.59 -26.55
CA LEU A 43 -10.35 -15.62 -26.62
C LEU A 43 -10.89 -17.05 -26.60
N GLU A 44 -10.22 -17.97 -27.27
CA GLU A 44 -10.57 -19.40 -27.26
C GLU A 44 -10.46 -20.00 -25.86
N ARG A 45 -9.36 -19.75 -25.15
CA ARG A 45 -9.18 -20.23 -23.77
C ARG A 45 -10.20 -19.63 -22.80
N LEU A 46 -10.56 -18.37 -22.98
CA LEU A 46 -11.57 -17.71 -22.14
C LEU A 46 -12.93 -18.40 -22.26
N VAL A 47 -13.36 -18.71 -23.48
CA VAL A 47 -14.65 -19.39 -23.71
C VAL A 47 -14.71 -20.74 -22.99
N HIS A 48 -13.60 -21.47 -22.91
CA HIS A 48 -13.54 -22.75 -22.21
C HIS A 48 -13.53 -22.63 -20.68
N ILE A 49 -13.18 -21.47 -20.12
CA ILE A 49 -13.16 -21.24 -18.67
C ILE A 49 -14.55 -20.82 -18.16
N LEU A 50 -15.33 -20.09 -18.98
CA LEU A 50 -16.60 -19.50 -18.56
C LEU A 50 -17.56 -20.48 -17.87
N PRO A 51 -17.78 -21.71 -18.39
CA PRO A 51 -18.72 -22.67 -17.78
C PRO A 51 -18.44 -22.97 -16.31
N GLU A 52 -17.18 -22.93 -15.87
CA GLU A 52 -16.79 -23.29 -14.51
C GLU A 52 -17.30 -22.30 -13.44
N GLY A 53 -17.63 -21.07 -13.84
CA GLY A 53 -18.13 -20.04 -12.94
C GLY A 53 -19.63 -20.09 -12.67
N PHE A 54 -20.36 -21.01 -13.30
CA PHE A 54 -21.82 -21.11 -13.21
C PHE A 54 -22.25 -22.35 -12.40
N GLN A 55 -23.43 -22.25 -11.78
CA GLN A 55 -23.99 -23.21 -10.84
C GLN A 55 -24.03 -24.63 -11.43
N HIS A 56 -24.43 -24.76 -12.70
CA HIS A 56 -24.51 -26.02 -13.42
C HIS A 56 -23.39 -26.16 -14.46
N SER A 57 -22.14 -26.05 -14.03
CA SER A 57 -20.95 -26.05 -14.90
C SER A 57 -20.85 -27.24 -15.87
N GLU A 58 -21.33 -28.43 -15.48
CA GLU A 58 -21.32 -29.65 -16.33
C GLU A 58 -22.24 -29.55 -17.56
N ASP A 59 -23.24 -28.69 -17.51
CA ASP A 59 -24.29 -28.54 -18.52
C ASP A 59 -24.24 -27.15 -19.18
N CYS A 60 -23.23 -26.36 -18.81
CA CYS A 60 -23.04 -24.98 -19.20
C CYS A 60 -22.11 -24.91 -20.42
N GLN A 61 -22.53 -24.18 -21.44
CA GLN A 61 -21.76 -23.98 -22.67
C GLN A 61 -21.67 -22.48 -22.95
N ALA A 62 -20.56 -22.04 -23.53
CA ALA A 62 -20.29 -20.62 -23.73
C ALA A 62 -19.94 -20.30 -25.19
N GLN A 63 -20.26 -19.08 -25.59
CA GLN A 63 -19.97 -18.51 -26.90
C GLN A 63 -19.51 -17.07 -26.73
N LEU A 64 -18.45 -16.69 -27.42
CA LEU A 64 -17.92 -15.34 -27.46
C LEU A 64 -17.77 -14.92 -28.91
N VAL A 65 -18.36 -13.77 -29.24
CA VAL A 65 -18.22 -13.16 -30.56
C VAL A 65 -17.45 -11.86 -30.41
N TYR A 66 -16.40 -11.71 -31.21
CA TYR A 66 -15.62 -10.49 -31.33
C TYR A 66 -15.46 -10.12 -32.80
N ARG A 67 -16.18 -9.09 -33.25
CA ARG A 67 -16.29 -8.69 -34.66
C ARG A 67 -16.74 -9.85 -35.55
N ASP A 68 -15.90 -10.28 -36.49
CA ASP A 68 -16.16 -11.36 -37.44
C ASP A 68 -15.62 -12.72 -36.93
N MET A 69 -15.09 -12.77 -35.71
CA MET A 69 -14.55 -13.98 -35.08
C MET A 69 -15.50 -14.52 -34.03
N GLU A 70 -15.69 -15.84 -34.06
CA GLU A 70 -16.61 -16.56 -33.19
C GLU A 70 -15.87 -17.71 -32.51
N PHE A 71 -16.01 -17.80 -31.19
CA PHE A 71 -15.40 -18.81 -30.33
C PHE A 71 -16.50 -19.46 -29.51
N HIS A 72 -16.52 -20.79 -29.43
CA HIS A 72 -17.53 -21.53 -28.67
C HIS A 72 -16.91 -22.78 -28.04
N THR A 73 -17.55 -23.31 -27.00
CA THR A 73 -17.24 -24.64 -26.46
C THR A 73 -17.68 -25.75 -27.43
N GLU A 74 -17.04 -26.92 -27.39
CA GLU A 74 -17.23 -27.99 -28.40
C GLU A 74 -18.69 -28.46 -28.58
N GLU A 75 -19.51 -28.43 -27.52
CA GLU A 75 -20.91 -28.86 -27.52
C GLU A 75 -21.91 -27.70 -27.46
N PHE A 76 -21.50 -26.49 -27.87
CA PHE A 76 -22.36 -25.31 -27.81
C PHE A 76 -23.64 -25.47 -28.65
N LYS A 77 -24.79 -25.26 -27.99
CA LYS A 77 -26.10 -25.18 -28.63
C LYS A 77 -26.91 -24.08 -27.98
N GLU A 78 -27.44 -23.17 -28.79
CA GLU A 78 -28.36 -22.16 -28.30
C GLU A 78 -29.67 -22.81 -27.84
N THR A 79 -30.05 -22.52 -26.60
CA THR A 79 -31.27 -23.01 -25.95
C THR A 79 -32.13 -21.84 -25.49
N ASP A 80 -33.32 -22.12 -24.97
CA ASP A 80 -34.17 -21.09 -24.35
C ASP A 80 -33.61 -20.61 -22.99
N TRP A 81 -32.48 -21.18 -22.53
CA TRP A 81 -31.86 -20.93 -21.22
C TRP A 81 -30.48 -20.31 -21.36
N CYS A 82 -30.42 -19.06 -21.84
CA CYS A 82 -29.16 -18.36 -22.06
C CYS A 82 -29.10 -16.99 -21.36
N LEU A 83 -27.91 -16.63 -20.89
CA LEU A 83 -27.52 -15.27 -20.52
C LEU A 83 -26.57 -14.70 -21.58
N SER A 84 -26.68 -13.41 -21.84
CA SER A 84 -25.83 -12.70 -22.80
C SER A 84 -25.50 -11.31 -22.29
N GLU A 85 -24.25 -10.90 -22.41
CA GLU A 85 -23.78 -9.56 -22.07
C GLU A 85 -22.90 -9.00 -23.19
N ASP A 86 -23.05 -7.70 -23.48
CA ASP A 86 -22.32 -7.01 -24.52
C ASP A 86 -20.88 -6.70 -24.08
N ILE A 87 -19.93 -6.91 -24.99
CA ILE A 87 -18.56 -6.42 -24.82
C ILE A 87 -18.51 -4.98 -25.34
N VAL A 88 -18.47 -4.02 -24.42
CA VAL A 88 -18.47 -2.58 -24.74
C VAL A 88 -17.10 -1.95 -24.52
N VAL A 89 -16.58 -1.22 -25.51
CA VAL A 89 -15.34 -0.44 -25.40
C VAL A 89 -15.59 1.00 -25.83
N ARG A 90 -15.37 1.95 -24.90
CA ARG A 90 -15.64 3.40 -25.08
C ARG A 90 -17.04 3.69 -25.63
N GLY A 91 -18.06 2.97 -25.14
CA GLY A 91 -19.46 3.13 -25.53
C GLY A 91 -19.86 2.47 -26.86
N ASN A 92 -18.94 1.78 -27.55
CA ASN A 92 -19.26 1.00 -28.73
C ASN A 92 -19.26 -0.49 -28.40
N THR A 93 -20.33 -1.20 -28.75
CA THR A 93 -20.39 -2.67 -28.68
C THR A 93 -19.49 -3.25 -29.77
N ILE A 94 -18.51 -4.06 -29.36
CA ILE A 94 -17.52 -4.68 -30.26
C ILE A 94 -17.68 -6.21 -30.36
N GLY A 95 -18.60 -6.77 -29.58
CA GLY A 95 -18.81 -8.20 -29.43
C GLY A 95 -19.79 -8.48 -28.29
N TRP A 96 -20.00 -9.75 -27.97
CA TRP A 96 -20.83 -10.20 -26.85
C TRP A 96 -20.32 -11.55 -26.34
N VAL A 97 -20.64 -11.84 -25.08
CA VAL A 97 -20.40 -13.13 -24.44
C VAL A 97 -21.75 -13.71 -24.05
N LYS A 98 -21.97 -14.99 -24.38
CA LYS A 98 -23.19 -15.72 -24.10
C LYS A 98 -22.86 -17.03 -23.40
N VAL A 99 -23.73 -17.42 -22.48
CA VAL A 99 -23.67 -18.68 -21.75
C VAL A 99 -25.05 -19.33 -21.78
N CYS A 100 -25.12 -20.63 -22.07
CA CYS A 100 -26.37 -21.38 -22.18
C CYS A 100 -26.31 -22.70 -21.42
N TYR A 101 -27.41 -23.11 -20.78
CA TYR A 101 -27.57 -24.46 -20.25
C TYR A 101 -28.19 -25.38 -21.30
N LEU A 102 -27.70 -26.62 -21.42
CA LEU A 102 -28.19 -27.59 -22.41
C LEU A 102 -29.49 -28.29 -21.96
N LYS A 103 -29.77 -28.34 -20.66
CA LYS A 103 -30.98 -28.92 -20.06
C LYS A 103 -31.77 -27.89 -19.27
N LYS A 104 -33.06 -28.20 -19.08
CA LYS A 104 -33.95 -27.39 -18.26
C LYS A 104 -33.62 -27.56 -16.78
N HIS A 105 -33.16 -26.49 -16.15
CA HIS A 105 -33.01 -26.40 -14.69
C HIS A 105 -34.19 -25.67 -14.04
N PRO A 106 -34.41 -25.82 -12.72
CA PRO A 106 -35.41 -25.06 -11.99
C PRO A 106 -35.12 -23.55 -12.09
N ASN A 107 -36.18 -22.74 -12.14
CA ASN A 107 -35.99 -21.30 -12.10
C ASN A 107 -35.54 -20.88 -10.70
N VAL A 108 -34.53 -20.01 -10.64
CA VAL A 108 -34.01 -19.43 -9.40
C VAL A 108 -34.33 -17.95 -9.38
N ASP A 109 -33.54 -17.10 -10.04
CA ASP A 109 -33.76 -15.65 -10.11
C ASP A 109 -34.06 -15.20 -11.55
N ILE A 110 -33.09 -15.38 -12.46
CA ILE A 110 -33.16 -14.95 -13.86
C ILE A 110 -33.29 -16.20 -14.74
N GLY A 111 -34.50 -16.76 -14.76
CA GLY A 111 -34.70 -18.10 -15.33
C GLY A 111 -33.92 -19.11 -14.49
N PRO A 112 -33.09 -20.00 -15.09
CA PRO A 112 -32.28 -20.96 -14.36
C PRO A 112 -30.98 -20.37 -13.74
N PHE A 113 -30.76 -19.06 -13.84
CA PHE A 113 -29.55 -18.40 -13.36
C PHE A 113 -29.78 -17.57 -12.09
N LEU A 114 -28.70 -17.33 -11.33
CA LEU A 114 -28.64 -16.42 -10.17
C LEU A 114 -28.36 -14.98 -10.61
N GLU A 115 -28.73 -13.99 -9.78
CA GLU A 115 -28.33 -12.58 -10.01
C GLU A 115 -26.79 -12.42 -10.03
N ASP A 116 -26.09 -13.11 -9.12
CA ASP A 116 -24.62 -13.11 -9.02
C ASP A 116 -23.95 -13.65 -10.31
N GLU A 117 -24.57 -14.63 -10.99
CA GLU A 117 -24.08 -15.18 -12.26
C GLU A 117 -24.20 -14.17 -13.42
N GLN A 118 -25.24 -13.33 -13.42
CA GLN A 118 -25.34 -12.23 -14.38
C GLN A 118 -24.26 -11.18 -14.10
N GLU A 119 -24.02 -10.85 -12.83
CA GLU A 119 -22.94 -9.93 -12.45
C GLU A 119 -21.56 -10.48 -12.83
N LEU A 120 -21.34 -11.78 -12.65
CA LEU A 120 -20.14 -12.49 -13.11
C LEU A 120 -19.96 -12.31 -14.62
N LEU A 121 -20.98 -12.64 -15.43
CA LEU A 121 -20.90 -12.55 -16.89
C LEU A 121 -20.62 -11.11 -17.35
N ARG A 122 -21.26 -10.12 -16.71
CA ARG A 122 -21.02 -8.70 -16.97
C ARG A 122 -19.60 -8.27 -16.59
N SER A 123 -19.09 -8.72 -15.44
CA SER A 123 -17.73 -8.46 -14.99
C SER A 123 -16.70 -9.01 -15.98
N ILE A 124 -16.93 -10.22 -16.47
CA ILE A 124 -16.10 -10.86 -17.49
C ILE A 124 -16.17 -10.07 -18.81
N ALA A 125 -17.35 -9.74 -19.32
CA ALA A 125 -17.50 -8.96 -20.55
C ALA A 125 -16.75 -7.62 -20.49
N ASN A 126 -16.79 -6.94 -19.33
CA ASN A 126 -16.03 -5.73 -19.07
C ASN A 126 -14.51 -5.97 -19.08
N ARG A 127 -14.02 -7.03 -18.42
CA ARG A 127 -12.59 -7.38 -18.39
C ARG A 127 -12.05 -7.73 -19.78
N VAL A 128 -12.82 -8.51 -20.55
CA VAL A 128 -12.50 -8.82 -21.95
C VAL A 128 -12.45 -7.54 -22.78
N GLY A 129 -13.42 -6.63 -22.63
CA GLY A 129 -13.40 -5.32 -23.29
C GLY A 129 -12.15 -4.49 -22.96
N GLN A 130 -11.75 -4.46 -21.69
CA GLN A 130 -10.54 -3.76 -21.24
C GLN A 130 -9.26 -4.39 -21.82
N HIS A 131 -9.17 -5.71 -21.85
CA HIS A 131 -8.03 -6.42 -22.44
C HIS A 131 -7.95 -6.21 -23.96
N LEU A 132 -9.06 -6.29 -24.68
CA LEU A 132 -9.11 -5.98 -26.11
C LEU A 132 -8.65 -4.56 -26.42
N MET A 133 -8.99 -3.59 -25.55
CA MET A 133 -8.47 -2.24 -25.64
C MET A 133 -6.95 -2.20 -25.42
N TYR A 134 -6.43 -2.94 -24.43
CA TYR A 134 -4.99 -3.06 -24.17
C TYR A 134 -4.23 -3.66 -25.35
N VAL A 135 -4.71 -4.78 -25.93
CA VAL A 135 -4.08 -5.43 -27.09
C VAL A 135 -4.12 -4.50 -28.31
N ARG A 136 -5.24 -3.80 -28.54
CA ARG A 136 -5.34 -2.80 -29.61
C ARG A 136 -4.34 -1.66 -29.43
N LEU A 137 -4.18 -1.16 -28.20
CA LEU A 137 -3.15 -0.17 -27.87
C LEU A 137 -1.75 -0.74 -28.12
N LYS A 138 -1.43 -1.96 -27.65
CA LYS A 138 -0.14 -2.65 -27.88
C LYS A 138 0.14 -2.78 -29.38
N MET A 139 -0.82 -3.18 -30.20
CA MET A 139 -0.69 -3.31 -31.66
C MET A 139 -0.49 -1.97 -32.35
N ILE A 140 -1.27 -0.94 -31.98
CA ILE A 140 -1.08 0.42 -32.48
C ILE A 140 0.35 0.84 -32.15
N PHE A 141 0.83 0.65 -30.92
CA PHE A 141 2.16 1.08 -30.52
C PHE A 141 3.30 0.26 -31.15
N LYS A 142 3.13 -1.06 -31.36
CA LYS A 142 4.10 -1.91 -32.06
C LYS A 142 4.22 -1.50 -33.54
N LYS A 143 3.08 -1.19 -34.19
CA LYS A 143 3.08 -0.56 -35.52
C LYS A 143 3.81 0.78 -35.48
N TRP A 144 3.60 1.60 -34.45
CA TRP A 144 4.30 2.88 -34.31
C TRP A 144 5.81 2.73 -34.12
N GLU A 145 6.29 1.70 -33.42
CA GLU A 145 7.73 1.39 -33.28
C GLU A 145 8.37 0.97 -34.60
N HIS A 146 7.69 0.13 -35.39
CA HIS A 146 8.12 -0.19 -36.75
C HIS A 146 8.10 1.04 -37.66
N THR A 147 7.07 1.89 -37.53
CA THR A 147 7.00 3.15 -38.27
C THR A 147 8.11 4.13 -37.83
N LYS A 148 8.60 4.04 -36.59
CA LYS A 148 9.73 4.81 -36.05
C LYS A 148 11.05 4.52 -36.79
N ILE A 149 11.23 3.28 -37.27
CA ILE A 149 12.41 2.83 -38.02
C ILE A 149 12.30 3.26 -39.49
N ASP A 150 11.12 3.14 -40.09
CA ASP A 150 10.88 3.55 -41.49
C ASP A 150 10.76 5.08 -41.67
N LEU A 151 10.25 5.82 -40.68
CA LEU A 151 10.10 7.29 -40.73
C LEU A 151 11.41 8.05 -40.50
N ALA A 152 12.39 7.44 -39.81
CA ALA A 152 13.71 8.06 -39.60
C ALA A 152 14.46 8.40 -40.91
N GLN A 153 13.97 7.93 -42.06
CA GLN A 153 14.53 8.19 -43.38
C GLN A 153 13.82 9.29 -44.19
N LYS A 154 12.68 9.87 -43.77
CA LYS A 154 11.91 10.89 -44.54
C LYS A 154 11.54 12.13 -43.73
N ARG A 155 12.31 13.22 -43.91
CA ARG A 155 12.32 14.46 -43.10
C ARG A 155 11.14 15.45 -43.23
N THR A 156 10.09 15.19 -44.03
CA THR A 156 9.01 16.19 -44.25
C THR A 156 7.63 15.58 -44.11
N GLY A 157 6.84 16.08 -43.13
CA GLY A 157 5.42 15.71 -42.94
C GLY A 157 5.11 14.71 -41.81
N GLU A 158 6.08 14.31 -40.97
CA GLU A 158 5.88 13.29 -39.94
C GLU A 158 4.79 13.63 -38.90
N TRP A 159 4.80 14.87 -38.39
CA TRP A 159 3.82 15.30 -37.39
C TRP A 159 2.41 15.48 -37.96
N GLN A 160 2.30 15.83 -39.24
CA GLN A 160 1.01 15.95 -39.95
C GLN A 160 0.32 14.60 -40.09
N VAL A 161 1.09 13.55 -40.41
CA VAL A 161 0.59 12.16 -40.45
C VAL A 161 0.11 11.72 -39.06
N ILE A 162 0.87 12.04 -38.01
CA ILE A 162 0.48 11.73 -36.62
C ILE A 162 -0.85 12.39 -36.25
N LEU A 163 -1.02 13.68 -36.56
CA LEU A 163 -2.25 14.40 -36.27
C LEU A 163 -3.45 13.86 -37.06
N GLU A 164 -3.26 13.53 -38.34
CA GLU A 164 -4.34 12.96 -39.16
C GLU A 164 -4.75 11.57 -38.67
N LEU A 165 -3.80 10.75 -38.21
CA LEU A 165 -4.09 9.47 -37.57
C LEU A 165 -4.80 9.67 -36.23
N LEU A 166 -4.37 10.62 -35.39
CA LEU A 166 -5.02 10.92 -34.12
C LEU A 166 -6.45 11.42 -34.32
N ARG A 167 -6.69 12.29 -35.31
CA ARG A 167 -8.01 12.80 -35.66
C ARG A 167 -9.01 11.67 -35.96
N ARG A 168 -8.54 10.56 -36.52
CA ARG A 168 -9.38 9.39 -36.85
C ARG A 168 -9.43 8.35 -35.74
N THR A 169 -8.36 8.18 -34.96
CA THR A 169 -8.24 7.09 -33.99
C THR A 169 -8.54 7.49 -32.55
N ASP A 170 -8.23 8.73 -32.15
CA ASP A 170 -8.50 9.28 -30.82
C ASP A 170 -8.79 10.80 -30.90
N PRO A 171 -10.02 11.19 -31.29
CA PRO A 171 -10.41 12.60 -31.47
C PRO A 171 -10.22 13.45 -30.20
N ASP A 172 -10.42 12.87 -29.02
CA ASP A 172 -10.26 13.59 -27.76
C ASP A 172 -8.79 13.95 -27.49
N LEU A 173 -7.87 13.01 -27.75
CA LEU A 173 -6.43 13.28 -27.66
C LEU A 173 -6.00 14.34 -28.68
N TYR A 174 -6.53 14.27 -29.90
CA TYR A 174 -6.31 15.29 -30.92
C TYR A 174 -6.70 16.71 -30.45
N ILE A 175 -7.90 16.86 -29.85
CA ILE A 175 -8.35 18.14 -29.29
C ILE A 175 -7.44 18.62 -28.16
N ARG A 176 -7.05 17.71 -27.25
CA ARG A 176 -6.15 18.05 -26.13
C ARG A 176 -4.79 18.56 -26.63
N ILE A 177 -4.20 17.89 -27.63
CA ILE A 177 -2.92 18.28 -28.23
C ILE A 177 -3.07 19.63 -28.94
N THR A 178 -4.17 19.85 -29.67
CA THR A 178 -4.46 21.13 -30.34
C THR A 178 -4.52 22.28 -29.34
N ARG A 179 -5.24 22.10 -28.21
CA ARG A 179 -5.31 23.11 -27.14
C ARG A 179 -3.94 23.37 -26.51
N LYS A 180 -3.15 22.33 -26.26
CA LYS A 180 -1.79 22.48 -25.72
C LYS A 180 -0.86 23.21 -26.70
N MET A 181 -1.03 23.00 -28.01
CA MET A 181 -0.29 23.74 -29.03
C MET A 181 -0.62 25.23 -28.99
N LEU A 182 -1.91 25.57 -28.98
CA LEU A 182 -2.33 26.97 -28.85
C LEU A 182 -1.72 27.64 -27.60
N ASN A 183 -1.84 26.99 -26.43
CA ASN A 183 -1.26 27.50 -25.19
C ASN A 183 0.27 27.65 -25.26
N HIS A 184 0.96 26.73 -25.92
CA HIS A 184 2.41 26.81 -26.09
C HIS A 184 2.83 28.01 -26.95
N LEU A 185 2.11 28.25 -28.05
CA LEU A 185 2.36 29.40 -28.92
C LEU A 185 2.09 30.73 -28.20
N MET A 186 1.04 30.79 -27.37
CA MET A 186 0.74 31.95 -26.53
C MET A 186 1.84 32.22 -25.49
N TRP A 187 2.32 31.19 -24.79
CA TRP A 187 3.43 31.36 -23.83
C TRP A 187 4.75 31.78 -24.49
N ARG A 188 4.89 31.60 -25.81
CA ARG A 188 6.01 32.15 -26.60
C ARG A 188 5.78 33.57 -27.11
N GLY A 189 4.61 34.16 -26.85
CA GLY A 189 4.27 35.52 -27.30
C GLY A 189 4.03 35.63 -28.80
N ILE A 190 3.49 34.59 -29.44
CA ILE A 190 3.16 34.61 -30.87
C ILE A 190 1.81 35.31 -31.06
N ASN A 191 1.83 36.51 -31.65
CA ASN A 191 0.67 37.39 -31.81
C ASN A 191 -0.46 36.73 -32.61
N GLU A 192 -0.13 35.92 -33.62
CA GLU A 192 -1.09 35.18 -34.44
C GLU A 192 -1.88 34.17 -33.60
N ALA A 193 -1.26 33.56 -32.59
CA ALA A 193 -1.94 32.66 -31.66
C ALA A 193 -2.86 33.43 -30.69
N GLU A 194 -2.47 34.63 -30.26
CA GLU A 194 -3.35 35.52 -29.48
C GLU A 194 -4.56 35.97 -30.29
N GLN A 195 -4.37 36.31 -31.57
CA GLN A 195 -5.48 36.66 -32.46
C GLN A 195 -6.43 35.48 -32.69
N LEU A 196 -5.91 34.26 -32.82
CA LEU A 196 -6.72 33.04 -32.89
C LEU A 196 -7.53 32.83 -31.61
N LEU A 197 -6.95 33.11 -30.43
CA LEU A 197 -7.68 33.07 -29.16
C LEU A 197 -8.73 34.18 -29.08
N GLN A 198 -8.40 35.43 -29.42
CA GLN A 198 -9.31 36.58 -29.38
C GLN A 198 -10.53 36.43 -30.31
N ARG A 199 -10.38 35.72 -31.43
CA ARG A 199 -11.51 35.36 -32.31
C ARG A 199 -12.51 34.41 -31.64
N PHE A 200 -12.13 33.75 -30.55
CA PHE A 200 -12.87 32.66 -29.92
C PHE A 200 -13.21 32.91 -28.45
N ASP A 201 -12.41 33.73 -27.78
CA ASP A 201 -12.63 34.30 -26.47
C ASP A 201 -12.64 35.83 -26.62
N PRO A 202 -13.82 36.44 -26.89
CA PRO A 202 -13.96 37.88 -27.01
C PRO A 202 -13.55 38.64 -25.74
N TYR A 203 -13.44 37.92 -24.61
CA TYR A 203 -13.04 38.46 -23.32
C TYR A 203 -11.52 38.32 -23.04
N ALA A 204 -10.73 37.71 -23.93
CA ALA A 204 -9.28 37.64 -23.79
C ALA A 204 -8.57 39.00 -23.85
N GLN A 205 -9.29 40.07 -24.25
CA GLN A 205 -8.81 41.46 -24.21
C GLN A 205 -9.04 42.17 -22.89
N TYR A 206 -9.81 41.60 -21.95
CA TYR A 206 -9.93 42.19 -20.62
C TYR A 206 -8.59 41.97 -19.92
N GLN A 207 -7.93 43.09 -19.62
CA GLN A 207 -6.65 43.13 -18.92
C GLN A 207 -6.71 42.28 -17.66
N GLU A 208 -5.58 41.72 -17.23
CA GLU A 208 -5.44 40.87 -16.04
C GLU A 208 -6.17 41.43 -14.79
N GLU A 209 -6.38 42.75 -14.72
CA GLU A 209 -7.09 43.44 -13.63
C GLU A 209 -8.61 43.13 -13.55
N ASP A 210 -9.31 42.83 -14.65
CA ASP A 210 -10.78 42.63 -14.63
C ASP A 210 -11.19 41.14 -14.46
N VAL A 211 -10.33 40.19 -14.83
CA VAL A 211 -10.62 38.74 -14.72
C VAL A 211 -10.15 38.15 -13.39
N LEU A 212 -9.10 38.73 -12.79
CA LEU A 212 -8.60 38.36 -11.46
C LEU A 212 -9.15 39.26 -10.33
N GLY A 213 -9.90 40.32 -10.68
CA GLY A 213 -10.43 41.30 -9.76
C GLY A 213 -11.72 40.85 -9.06
N GLU A 214 -11.60 40.52 -7.77
CA GLU A 214 -12.54 40.73 -6.64
C GLU A 214 -14.08 40.66 -6.86
N SER A 215 -14.58 40.02 -7.91
CA SER A 215 -16.02 39.86 -8.14
C SER A 215 -16.51 38.56 -7.51
N ASN A 216 -17.40 38.67 -6.52
CA ASN A 216 -18.13 37.54 -5.94
C ASN A 216 -19.32 37.10 -6.81
N ALA A 217 -19.21 37.22 -8.14
CA ALA A 217 -20.19 36.74 -9.11
C ALA A 217 -19.57 35.70 -10.05
N PRO A 218 -20.32 34.64 -10.43
CA PRO A 218 -19.83 33.66 -11.38
C PRO A 218 -19.62 34.31 -12.75
N LEU A 219 -18.48 34.03 -13.37
CA LEU A 219 -18.22 34.42 -14.75
C LEU A 219 -19.25 33.77 -15.69
N GLU A 220 -19.68 34.51 -16.70
CA GLU A 220 -20.59 33.97 -17.71
C GLU A 220 -19.94 32.82 -18.49
N LYS A 221 -20.70 31.76 -18.74
CA LYS A 221 -20.22 30.60 -19.52
C LYS A 221 -20.04 31.00 -20.98
N VAL A 222 -18.78 31.15 -21.41
CA VAL A 222 -18.44 31.30 -22.82
C VAL A 222 -18.51 29.94 -23.51
N VAL A 223 -19.31 29.83 -24.57
CA VAL A 223 -19.37 28.63 -25.42
C VAL A 223 -18.22 28.74 -26.42
N PHE A 224 -17.17 27.96 -26.21
CA PHE A 224 -16.10 27.82 -27.19
C PHE A 224 -16.69 27.29 -28.51
N GLY A 225 -16.36 27.93 -29.64
CA GLY A 225 -16.72 27.41 -30.96
C GLY A 225 -16.06 26.06 -31.27
N ASP A 226 -16.28 25.52 -32.46
CA ASP A 226 -15.80 24.19 -32.83
C ASP A 226 -14.27 24.15 -32.99
N ILE A 227 -13.57 23.69 -31.96
CA ILE A 227 -12.09 23.59 -31.89
C ILE A 227 -11.51 22.72 -33.02
N HIS A 228 -12.33 21.87 -33.65
CA HIS A 228 -11.95 21.10 -34.82
C HIS A 228 -11.60 21.98 -36.02
N LEU A 229 -12.31 23.09 -36.22
CA LEU A 229 -12.07 24.02 -37.34
C LEU A 229 -10.75 24.78 -37.17
N LEU A 230 -10.45 25.21 -35.94
CA LEU A 230 -9.22 25.94 -35.61
C LEU A 230 -7.97 25.08 -35.59
N SER A 231 -8.11 23.76 -35.44
CA SER A 231 -6.95 22.88 -35.30
C SER A 231 -5.96 23.02 -36.46
N GLN A 232 -6.46 23.17 -37.69
CA GLN A 232 -5.62 23.39 -38.87
C GLN A 232 -4.91 24.75 -38.82
N GLU A 233 -5.61 25.82 -38.44
CA GLU A 233 -5.03 27.17 -38.33
C GLU A 233 -3.96 27.23 -37.22
N ILE A 234 -4.20 26.59 -36.06
CA ILE A 234 -3.25 26.52 -34.95
C ILE A 234 -1.95 25.83 -35.38
N PHE A 235 -2.05 24.70 -36.08
CA PHE A 235 -0.86 24.00 -36.55
C PHE A 235 -0.20 24.67 -37.76
N GLN A 236 -0.93 25.46 -38.56
CA GLN A 236 -0.32 26.33 -39.58
C GLN A 236 0.51 27.45 -38.94
N VAL A 237 -0.03 28.12 -37.91
CA VAL A 237 0.74 29.11 -37.14
C VAL A 237 1.94 28.43 -36.47
N ALA A 238 1.77 27.24 -35.88
CA ALA A 238 2.89 26.49 -35.33
C ALA A 238 3.99 26.23 -36.37
N GLN A 239 3.62 25.83 -37.59
CA GLN A 239 4.58 25.56 -38.68
C GLN A 239 5.32 26.81 -39.18
N GLN A 240 4.72 28.00 -39.05
CA GLN A 240 5.37 29.26 -39.43
C GLN A 240 6.43 29.71 -38.43
N HIS A 241 6.30 29.32 -37.15
CA HIS A 241 7.14 29.81 -36.06
C HIS A 241 8.02 28.74 -35.39
N LEU A 242 7.71 27.45 -35.57
CA LEU A 242 8.41 26.31 -34.99
C LEU A 242 8.94 25.40 -36.10
N ASP A 243 10.07 24.76 -35.86
CA ASP A 243 10.56 23.74 -36.79
C ASP A 243 9.75 22.43 -36.70
N ASP A 244 9.73 21.65 -37.78
CA ASP A 244 8.97 20.39 -37.84
C ASP A 244 9.37 19.39 -36.74
N LYS A 245 10.63 19.44 -36.28
CA LYS A 245 11.16 18.54 -35.25
C LYS A 245 10.66 18.96 -33.87
N GLU A 246 10.53 20.25 -33.61
CA GLU A 246 10.03 20.86 -32.38
C GLU A 246 8.55 20.58 -32.24
N ILE A 247 7.76 20.78 -33.31
CA ILE A 247 6.33 20.42 -33.34
C ILE A 247 6.15 18.92 -33.05
N LEU A 248 6.92 18.07 -33.73
CA LEU A 248 6.91 16.63 -33.50
C LEU A 248 7.24 16.28 -32.05
N THR A 249 8.27 16.91 -31.47
CA THR A 249 8.70 16.67 -30.08
C THR A 249 7.61 17.08 -29.08
N LEU A 250 6.93 18.21 -29.31
CA LEU A 250 5.81 18.68 -28.48
C LEU A 250 4.61 17.73 -28.54
N ILE A 251 4.21 17.32 -29.75
CA ILE A 251 3.11 16.36 -29.94
C ILE A 251 3.46 15.04 -29.25
N GLN A 252 4.66 14.51 -29.46
CA GLN A 252 5.12 13.28 -28.81
C GLN A 252 5.11 13.40 -27.28
N LYS A 253 5.58 14.53 -26.73
CA LYS A 253 5.54 14.82 -25.29
C LYS A 253 4.11 14.80 -24.76
N TRP A 254 3.17 15.48 -25.41
CA TRP A 254 1.79 15.55 -24.94
C TRP A 254 1.02 14.24 -25.12
N MET A 255 1.34 13.47 -26.15
CA MET A 255 0.86 12.09 -26.29
C MET A 255 1.37 11.22 -25.15
N GLN A 256 2.65 11.36 -24.76
CA GLN A 256 3.23 10.63 -23.63
C GLN A 256 2.57 11.02 -22.31
N GLU A 257 2.30 12.31 -22.08
CA GLU A 257 1.55 12.76 -20.91
C GLU A 257 0.16 12.11 -20.86
N ASP A 258 -0.54 12.05 -21.99
CA ASP A 258 -1.85 11.39 -22.10
C ASP A 258 -1.78 9.88 -21.84
N LYS A 259 -0.72 9.21 -22.31
CA LYS A 259 -0.46 7.78 -22.02
C LYS A 259 -0.34 7.51 -20.53
N THR A 260 0.16 8.47 -19.74
CA THR A 260 0.26 8.33 -18.27
C THR A 260 -0.97 8.85 -17.52
N SER A 261 -1.97 9.39 -18.23
CA SER A 261 -3.14 10.03 -17.62
C SER A 261 -4.00 9.06 -16.82
N PHE A 262 -4.00 7.76 -17.14
CA PHE A 262 -4.74 6.75 -16.38
C PHE A 262 -4.25 6.66 -14.93
N LEU A 263 -2.93 6.75 -14.70
CA LEU A 263 -2.36 6.75 -13.35
C LEU A 263 -2.72 8.04 -12.60
N VAL A 264 -2.70 9.17 -13.30
CA VAL A 264 -3.11 10.46 -12.72
C VAL A 264 -4.58 10.41 -12.32
N ARG A 265 -5.47 9.90 -13.18
CA ARG A 265 -6.91 9.75 -12.89
C ARG A 265 -7.16 8.81 -11.72
N ALA A 266 -6.52 7.64 -11.72
CA ALA A 266 -6.67 6.64 -10.67
C ALA A 266 -6.19 7.16 -9.30
N THR A 267 -5.13 7.97 -9.27
CA THR A 267 -4.60 8.51 -8.01
C THR A 267 -5.30 9.79 -7.55
N ALA A 268 -5.81 10.60 -8.48
CA ALA A 268 -6.50 11.86 -8.17
C ALA A 268 -7.98 11.67 -7.78
N ASN A 269 -8.63 10.62 -8.28
CA ASN A 269 -10.02 10.31 -7.92
C ASN A 269 -10.08 9.64 -6.54
N ILE A 270 -10.88 10.22 -5.64
CA ILE A 270 -11.03 9.74 -4.26
C ILE A 270 -11.84 8.43 -4.18
N ASP A 271 -12.67 8.17 -5.18
CA ASP A 271 -13.53 6.98 -5.27
C ASP A 271 -12.81 5.78 -5.88
N THR A 272 -11.56 5.96 -6.34
CA THR A 272 -10.77 4.85 -6.90
C THR A 272 -10.21 3.98 -5.78
N SER A 273 -10.55 2.69 -5.78
CA SER A 273 -10.08 1.75 -4.76
C SER A 273 -8.55 1.60 -4.74
N LEU A 274 -7.99 1.11 -3.64
CA LEU A 274 -6.57 0.75 -3.59
C LEU A 274 -6.21 -0.33 -4.60
N ASN A 275 -7.13 -1.25 -4.92
CA ASN A 275 -6.89 -2.27 -5.95
C ASN A 275 -6.71 -1.63 -7.33
N ASP A 276 -7.58 -0.69 -7.71
CA ASP A 276 -7.47 0.02 -8.98
C ASP A 276 -6.22 0.91 -9.06
N ILE A 277 -5.84 1.53 -7.94
CA ILE A 277 -4.57 2.28 -7.82
C ILE A 277 -3.38 1.34 -8.03
N TYR A 278 -3.42 0.14 -7.43
CA TYR A 278 -2.37 -0.85 -7.58
C TYR A 278 -2.23 -1.32 -9.02
N GLU A 279 -3.34 -1.62 -9.70
CA GLU A 279 -3.34 -2.01 -11.11
C GLU A 279 -2.84 -0.88 -12.02
N ALA A 280 -3.22 0.37 -11.74
CA ALA A 280 -2.65 1.53 -12.44
C ALA A 280 -1.13 1.65 -12.22
N LEU A 281 -0.64 1.44 -10.99
CA LEU A 281 0.80 1.45 -10.70
C LEU A 281 1.55 0.30 -11.38
N ARG A 282 0.96 -0.91 -11.38
CA ARG A 282 1.50 -2.09 -12.04
C ARG A 282 1.61 -1.87 -13.55
N LYS A 283 0.54 -1.38 -14.18
CA LYS A 283 0.52 -1.02 -15.60
C LYS A 283 1.57 0.04 -15.92
N TYR A 284 1.69 1.07 -15.09
CA TYR A 284 2.74 2.08 -15.26
C TYR A 284 4.15 1.47 -15.16
N TYR A 285 4.39 0.53 -14.24
CA TYR A 285 5.69 -0.10 -14.04
C TYR A 285 6.06 -1.08 -15.17
N GLN A 286 5.10 -1.86 -15.67
CA GLN A 286 5.32 -2.79 -16.80
C GLN A 286 5.57 -2.07 -18.13
N ILE A 287 5.00 -0.87 -18.31
CA ILE A 287 5.17 -0.06 -19.52
C ILE A 287 6.43 0.84 -19.45
N ASN A 288 6.96 1.09 -18.24
CA ASN A 288 8.11 1.98 -18.02
C ASN A 288 9.38 1.63 -18.83
N PRO A 289 9.76 0.35 -19.05
CA PRO A 289 10.93 -0.01 -19.86
C PRO A 289 10.89 0.52 -21.32
N VAL A 290 9.73 0.97 -21.81
CA VAL A 290 9.52 1.52 -23.15
C VAL A 290 9.79 3.04 -23.22
N GLY A 291 10.35 3.65 -22.16
CA GLY A 291 10.73 5.07 -22.13
C GLY A 291 9.60 6.03 -21.75
N MET A 292 8.56 5.55 -21.06
CA MET A 292 7.44 6.39 -20.58
C MET A 292 7.71 6.95 -19.18
N GLU A 293 8.36 8.10 -19.11
CA GLU A 293 8.46 8.88 -17.87
C GLU A 293 7.30 9.87 -17.69
N LEU A 294 6.85 10.04 -16.44
CA LEU A 294 5.95 11.12 -16.03
C LEU A 294 6.64 12.48 -16.15
N ALA A 295 5.94 13.47 -16.72
CA ALA A 295 6.37 14.86 -16.68
C ALA A 295 6.62 15.34 -15.23
N PRO A 296 7.57 16.25 -14.97
CA PRO A 296 7.97 16.62 -13.60
C PRO A 296 6.81 17.09 -12.70
N SER A 297 5.92 17.93 -13.22
CA SER A 297 4.74 18.43 -12.49
C SER A 297 3.75 17.32 -12.18
N THR A 298 3.43 16.48 -13.17
CA THR A 298 2.56 15.31 -13.01
C THR A 298 3.13 14.33 -11.99
N ARG A 299 4.45 14.11 -12.00
CA ARG A 299 5.15 13.23 -11.06
C ARG A 299 4.98 13.69 -9.61
N ILE A 300 5.07 15.00 -9.37
CA ILE A 300 4.84 15.59 -8.03
C ILE A 300 3.37 15.40 -7.63
N GLY A 301 2.43 15.67 -8.54
CA GLY A 301 1.00 15.47 -8.29
C GLY A 301 0.65 14.03 -7.92
N VAL A 302 1.13 13.05 -8.70
CA VAL A 302 0.94 11.61 -8.43
C VAL A 302 1.56 11.20 -7.09
N ARG A 303 2.77 11.67 -6.77
CA ARG A 303 3.39 11.39 -5.46
C ARG A 303 2.53 11.93 -4.32
N ALA A 304 2.10 13.19 -4.40
CA ALA A 304 1.27 13.80 -3.37
C ALA A 304 -0.07 13.07 -3.20
N ALA A 305 -0.69 12.66 -4.32
CA ALA A 305 -1.92 11.88 -4.32
C ALA A 305 -1.71 10.50 -3.66
N LEU A 306 -0.68 9.75 -4.04
CA LEU A 306 -0.37 8.44 -3.44
C LEU A 306 -0.06 8.54 -1.93
N ILE A 307 0.70 9.56 -1.51
CA ILE A 307 0.96 9.83 -0.09
C ILE A 307 -0.36 10.04 0.67
N ARG A 308 -1.26 10.86 0.09
CA ARG A 308 -2.57 11.16 0.67
C ARG A 308 -3.46 9.92 0.78
N ARG A 309 -3.50 9.11 -0.29
CA ARG A 309 -4.34 7.91 -0.39
C ARG A 309 -3.88 6.79 0.53
N ILE A 310 -2.57 6.58 0.68
CA ILE A 310 -2.02 5.40 1.38
C ILE A 310 -1.57 5.70 2.82
N PHE A 311 -1.13 6.93 3.09
CA PHE A 311 -0.50 7.26 4.39
C PHE A 311 -1.27 8.31 5.18
N SER A 312 -1.28 9.56 4.73
CA SER A 312 -1.75 10.68 5.55
C SER A 312 -2.21 11.86 4.69
N ASP A 313 -3.29 12.51 5.11
CA ASP A 313 -3.84 13.74 4.56
C ASP A 313 -3.22 15.01 5.14
N GLN A 314 -2.34 14.89 6.14
CA GLN A 314 -1.65 16.03 6.75
C GLN A 314 -0.75 16.74 5.73
N LEU A 315 -1.00 18.04 5.55
CA LEU A 315 -0.29 18.86 4.56
C LEU A 315 1.20 18.93 4.86
N GLU A 316 1.58 19.03 6.13
CA GLU A 316 2.96 19.06 6.58
C GLU A 316 3.68 17.75 6.22
N PHE A 317 3.06 16.59 6.49
CA PHE A 317 3.61 15.29 6.12
C PHE A 317 3.78 15.16 4.60
N ILE A 318 2.73 15.48 3.83
CA ILE A 318 2.76 15.43 2.36
C ILE A 318 3.84 16.36 1.79
N SER A 319 3.98 17.57 2.38
CA SER A 319 4.94 18.57 1.93
C SER A 319 6.38 18.07 2.01
N VAL A 320 6.73 17.29 3.04
CA VAL A 320 8.05 16.69 3.20
C VAL A 320 8.15 15.43 2.32
N ALA A 321 7.20 14.51 2.46
CA ALA A 321 7.29 13.18 1.85
C ALA A 321 7.39 13.19 0.32
N LYS A 322 6.71 14.13 -0.37
CA LYS A 322 6.73 14.21 -1.85
C LYS A 322 8.13 14.42 -2.45
N HIS A 323 9.08 14.94 -1.66
CA HIS A 323 10.45 15.18 -2.08
C HIS A 323 11.34 13.94 -1.99
N PHE A 324 11.03 13.02 -1.06
CA PHE A 324 11.87 11.83 -0.79
C PHE A 324 11.30 10.54 -1.36
N VAL A 325 9.98 10.48 -1.59
CA VAL A 325 9.30 9.26 -2.05
C VAL A 325 9.15 9.27 -3.58
N ARG A 326 9.40 8.12 -4.22
CA ARG A 326 9.19 7.89 -5.66
C ARG A 326 7.92 7.08 -5.91
N VAL A 327 7.37 7.19 -7.12
CA VAL A 327 6.18 6.41 -7.55
C VAL A 327 6.45 4.90 -7.47
N SER A 328 7.65 4.45 -7.84
CA SER A 328 8.07 3.05 -7.74
C SER A 328 8.05 2.51 -6.31
N ASP A 329 8.29 3.36 -5.31
CA ASP A 329 8.33 2.95 -3.91
C ASP A 329 6.94 2.48 -3.44
N PHE A 330 5.86 3.04 -3.99
CA PHE A 330 4.48 2.62 -3.73
C PHE A 330 4.15 1.28 -4.39
N TYR A 331 4.63 1.04 -5.62
CA TYR A 331 4.45 -0.25 -6.27
C TYR A 331 5.05 -1.40 -5.43
N HIS A 332 6.24 -1.20 -4.87
CA HIS A 332 6.86 -2.19 -3.98
C HIS A 332 6.16 -2.31 -2.63
N LEU A 333 5.62 -1.21 -2.09
CA LEU A 333 4.84 -1.20 -0.85
C LEU A 333 3.55 -2.01 -1.00
N MET A 334 2.77 -1.74 -2.05
CA MET A 334 1.46 -2.35 -2.27
C MET A 334 1.53 -3.86 -2.50
N LYS A 335 2.65 -4.40 -2.99
CA LYS A 335 2.91 -5.86 -3.05
C LYS A 335 2.89 -6.55 -1.70
N ARG A 336 3.07 -5.80 -0.60
CA ARG A 336 3.08 -6.31 0.77
C ARG A 336 1.96 -5.70 1.61
N MET A 337 0.94 -5.16 0.94
CA MET A 337 -0.27 -4.69 1.61
C MET A 337 -1.36 -5.74 1.49
N ILE A 338 -2.13 -5.90 2.56
CA ILE A 338 -3.33 -6.72 2.66
C ILE A 338 -4.48 -5.74 2.87
N PHE A 339 -5.43 -5.73 1.94
CA PHE A 339 -6.53 -4.79 1.96
C PHE A 339 -7.79 -5.41 1.35
N PRO A 340 -8.98 -4.98 1.78
CA PRO A 340 -10.23 -5.38 1.15
C PRO A 340 -10.30 -5.05 -0.35
N THR A 341 -11.08 -5.81 -1.12
CA THR A 341 -11.22 -5.61 -2.57
C THR A 341 -11.65 -4.17 -2.93
N GLY A 342 -12.55 -3.57 -2.15
CA GLY A 342 -13.01 -2.17 -2.29
C GLY A 342 -12.32 -1.19 -1.33
N SER A 343 -11.06 -1.42 -0.97
CA SER A 343 -10.40 -0.66 0.09
C SER A 343 -10.13 0.81 -0.26
N HIS A 344 -10.37 1.70 0.71
CA HIS A 344 -9.97 3.12 0.71
C HIS A 344 -9.13 3.49 1.95
N GLY A 345 -8.80 2.51 2.79
CA GLY A 345 -8.08 2.68 4.05
C GLY A 345 -6.63 3.10 3.86
N LYS A 346 -6.02 3.56 4.96
CA LYS A 346 -4.62 3.99 5.01
C LYS A 346 -3.79 3.00 5.84
N LEU A 347 -2.47 3.16 5.85
CA LEU A 347 -1.55 2.32 6.63
C LEU A 347 -1.27 2.86 8.05
N GLY A 348 -1.74 4.06 8.37
CA GLY A 348 -1.55 4.73 9.65
C GLY A 348 -0.16 5.35 9.88
N GLY A 349 -0.02 6.00 11.03
CA GLY A 349 1.08 6.89 11.41
C GLY A 349 2.42 6.19 11.52
N LYS A 350 2.52 5.08 12.26
CA LYS A 350 3.80 4.34 12.41
C LYS A 350 4.32 3.82 11.08
N SER A 351 3.43 3.31 10.23
CA SER A 351 3.78 2.88 8.87
C SER A 351 4.29 4.05 8.05
N ALA A 352 3.58 5.18 8.08
CA ALA A 352 3.91 6.39 7.34
C ALA A 352 5.26 6.99 7.78
N GLY A 353 5.47 7.14 9.09
CA GLY A 353 6.69 7.67 9.68
C GLY A 353 7.90 6.80 9.39
N SER A 354 7.79 5.48 9.62
CA SER A 354 8.85 4.51 9.32
C SER A 354 9.21 4.48 7.84
N PHE A 355 8.21 4.45 6.96
CA PHE A 355 8.40 4.47 5.51
C PHE A 355 9.12 5.74 5.06
N LEU A 356 8.67 6.91 5.51
CA LEU A 356 9.28 8.19 5.15
C LEU A 356 10.72 8.29 5.69
N ALA A 357 10.95 7.94 6.95
CA ALA A 357 12.26 7.99 7.57
C ALA A 357 13.28 7.13 6.78
N PHE A 358 12.89 5.92 6.39
CA PHE A 358 13.76 5.06 5.59
C PHE A 358 14.05 5.64 4.20
N ARG A 359 13.07 6.29 3.54
CA ARG A 359 13.28 6.96 2.25
C ARG A 359 14.22 8.15 2.36
N ILE A 360 14.12 8.93 3.44
CA ILE A 360 15.05 10.02 3.73
C ILE A 360 16.47 9.47 3.92
N ILE A 361 16.65 8.43 4.73
CA ILE A 361 17.96 7.80 4.96
C ILE A 361 18.57 7.31 3.64
N ARG A 362 17.79 6.63 2.81
CA ARG A 362 18.22 6.11 1.50
C ARG A 362 18.59 7.24 0.53
N ALA A 363 17.85 8.35 0.53
CA ALA A 363 18.17 9.53 -0.28
C ALA A 363 19.47 10.22 0.20
N CYS A 364 19.81 10.08 1.49
CA CYS A 364 20.98 10.69 2.10
C CYS A 364 22.24 9.81 2.14
N GLU A 365 22.23 8.62 1.52
CA GLU A 365 23.37 7.69 1.56
C GLU A 365 24.67 8.23 0.98
N HIS A 366 24.57 9.19 0.06
CA HIS A 366 25.74 9.82 -0.55
C HIS A 366 26.45 10.81 0.39
N TYR A 367 25.80 11.27 1.47
CA TYR A 367 26.41 12.20 2.41
C TYR A 367 27.36 11.51 3.39
N THR A 368 27.12 10.24 3.72
CA THR A 368 27.97 9.50 4.68
C THR A 368 27.87 8.00 4.49
N ASP A 369 29.01 7.32 4.56
CA ASP A 369 29.10 5.86 4.45
C ASP A 369 28.39 5.14 5.61
N LEU A 370 28.20 5.82 6.74
CA LEU A 370 27.52 5.28 7.93
C LEU A 370 26.05 4.88 7.65
N LEU A 371 25.38 5.53 6.70
CA LEU A 371 23.96 5.28 6.42
C LEU A 371 23.73 4.12 5.45
N ARG A 372 24.75 3.66 4.70
CA ARG A 372 24.60 2.63 3.65
C ARG A 372 24.05 1.31 4.19
N ASN A 373 24.42 0.96 5.43
CA ASN A 373 24.09 -0.32 6.06
C ASN A 373 22.80 -0.29 6.90
N VAL A 374 22.10 0.84 6.96
CA VAL A 374 20.83 0.94 7.70
C VAL A 374 19.74 0.13 6.98
N LYS A 375 19.17 -0.86 7.66
CA LYS A 375 18.12 -1.74 7.10
C LYS A 375 16.83 -1.58 7.90
N THR A 376 15.71 -1.76 7.22
CA THR A 376 14.40 -1.99 7.86
C THR A 376 14.09 -3.48 7.84
N PRO A 377 13.49 -4.04 8.91
CA PRO A 377 13.04 -5.43 8.88
C PRO A 377 11.99 -5.65 7.78
N ARG A 378 11.82 -6.89 7.33
CA ARG A 378 10.74 -7.21 6.37
C ARG A 378 9.40 -7.00 7.05
N SER A 379 8.46 -6.39 6.33
CA SER A 379 7.16 -6.02 6.88
C SER A 379 6.07 -6.13 5.83
N TRP A 380 4.91 -6.59 6.30
CA TRP A 380 3.62 -6.59 5.63
C TRP A 380 2.68 -5.64 6.36
N TYR A 381 1.70 -5.12 5.64
CA TYR A 381 0.81 -4.08 6.17
C TYR A 381 -0.64 -4.46 5.94
N VAL A 382 -1.50 -4.25 6.92
CA VAL A 382 -2.96 -4.36 6.76
C VAL A 382 -3.54 -2.95 6.80
N THR A 383 -4.42 -2.63 5.86
CA THR A 383 -5.07 -1.32 5.79
C THR A 383 -6.07 -1.12 6.92
N SER A 384 -6.30 0.15 7.26
CA SER A 384 -7.11 0.55 8.42
C SER A 384 -8.58 0.19 8.30
N ASP A 385 -9.13 0.14 7.10
CA ASP A 385 -10.50 -0.27 6.78
C ASP A 385 -10.71 -1.79 6.85
N ALA A 386 -9.65 -2.60 6.92
CA ALA A 386 -9.78 -4.02 7.21
C ALA A 386 -10.35 -4.28 8.61
N MET A 387 -10.12 -3.37 9.57
CA MET A 387 -10.75 -3.41 10.89
C MET A 387 -12.26 -3.19 10.77
N ILE A 388 -12.68 -2.24 9.92
CA ILE A 388 -14.09 -1.92 9.70
C ILE A 388 -14.80 -3.12 9.06
N LEU A 389 -14.20 -3.68 8.01
CA LEU A 389 -14.71 -4.91 7.38
C LEU A 389 -14.79 -6.07 8.38
N PHE A 390 -13.77 -6.24 9.23
CA PHE A 390 -13.77 -7.27 10.28
C PHE A 390 -14.94 -7.08 11.26
N MET A 391 -15.23 -5.85 11.69
CA MET A 391 -16.36 -5.58 12.58
C MET A 391 -17.70 -5.85 11.89
N HIS A 392 -17.88 -5.40 10.64
CA HIS A 392 -19.10 -5.66 9.87
C HIS A 392 -19.33 -7.14 9.61
N TYR A 393 -18.28 -7.88 9.24
CA TYR A 393 -18.35 -9.31 8.99
C TYR A 393 -18.84 -10.12 10.22
N ASN A 394 -18.63 -9.57 11.43
CA ASN A 394 -19.00 -10.20 12.69
C ASN A 394 -20.20 -9.52 13.39
N ASN A 395 -20.86 -8.55 12.76
CA ASN A 395 -21.95 -7.76 13.34
C ASN A 395 -21.57 -7.07 14.68
N LEU A 396 -20.38 -6.44 14.72
CA LEU A 396 -19.81 -5.81 15.93
C LEU A 396 -19.96 -4.28 15.96
N GLU A 397 -20.86 -3.70 15.17
CA GLU A 397 -21.01 -2.25 15.02
C GLU A 397 -21.35 -1.55 16.35
N GLU A 398 -22.13 -2.20 17.22
CA GLU A 398 -22.52 -1.69 18.55
C GLU A 398 -21.31 -1.42 19.45
N ILE A 399 -20.19 -2.15 19.25
CA ILE A 399 -18.98 -1.96 20.07
C ILE A 399 -18.39 -0.56 19.88
N LEU A 400 -18.67 0.13 18.77
CA LEU A 400 -18.22 1.51 18.56
C LEU A 400 -18.81 2.49 19.59
N GLU A 401 -19.93 2.17 20.23
CA GLU A 401 -20.56 2.99 21.26
C GLU A 401 -19.78 3.02 22.57
N GLN A 402 -18.88 2.06 22.81
CA GLN A 402 -18.02 1.98 24.00
C GLN A 402 -17.29 3.30 24.29
N LYS A 403 -16.88 4.03 23.25
CA LYS A 403 -16.16 5.29 23.41
C LYS A 403 -17.00 6.39 24.06
N TYR A 404 -18.33 6.26 24.09
CA TYR A 404 -19.24 7.23 24.73
C TYR A 404 -19.72 6.78 26.13
N LYS A 405 -19.35 5.58 26.57
CA LYS A 405 -19.68 5.09 27.91
C LYS A 405 -18.77 5.72 28.98
N PRO A 406 -19.20 5.76 30.25
CA PRO A 406 -18.32 6.09 31.36
C PRO A 406 -17.07 5.19 31.39
N ILE A 407 -15.89 5.77 31.62
CA ILE A 407 -14.61 5.03 31.52
C ILE A 407 -14.52 3.81 32.45
N GLU A 408 -15.19 3.86 33.60
CA GLU A 408 -15.28 2.75 34.55
C GLU A 408 -16.07 1.55 34.01
N GLU A 409 -17.09 1.80 33.18
CA GLU A 409 -17.83 0.74 32.49
C GLU A 409 -16.98 0.13 31.39
N VAL A 410 -16.33 0.97 30.57
CA VAL A 410 -15.39 0.54 29.52
C VAL A 410 -14.30 -0.36 30.11
N ARG A 411 -13.71 0.02 31.24
CA ARG A 411 -12.65 -0.76 31.91
C ARG A 411 -13.14 -2.14 32.36
N LYS A 412 -14.40 -2.26 32.79
CA LYS A 412 -15.01 -3.54 33.21
C LYS A 412 -15.38 -4.42 32.02
N GLU A 413 -15.88 -3.84 30.94
CA GLU A 413 -16.31 -4.56 29.74
C GLU A 413 -15.13 -4.96 28.83
N TYR A 414 -14.02 -4.22 28.87
CA TYR A 414 -12.88 -4.40 27.97
C TYR A 414 -12.32 -5.84 27.89
N PRO A 415 -12.13 -6.59 29.00
CA PRO A 415 -11.70 -7.99 28.92
C PRO A 415 -12.65 -8.87 28.09
N HIS A 416 -13.97 -8.62 28.16
CA HIS A 416 -14.96 -9.32 27.35
C HIS A 416 -14.90 -8.88 25.89
N VAL A 417 -14.69 -7.60 25.61
CA VAL A 417 -14.48 -7.09 24.25
C VAL A 417 -13.28 -7.75 23.59
N VAL A 418 -12.16 -7.91 24.32
CA VAL A 418 -10.98 -8.62 23.79
C VAL A 418 -11.34 -10.06 23.41
N GLN A 419 -12.06 -10.79 24.26
CA GLN A 419 -12.47 -12.16 23.95
C GLN A 419 -13.48 -12.22 22.79
N LEU A 420 -14.39 -11.25 22.68
CA LEU A 420 -15.33 -11.14 21.57
C LEU A 420 -14.58 -11.02 20.23
N PHE A 421 -13.58 -10.14 20.16
CA PHE A 421 -12.74 -9.97 18.98
C PHE A 421 -11.92 -11.24 18.68
N LYS A 422 -11.32 -11.88 19.69
CA LYS A 422 -10.52 -13.10 19.48
C LYS A 422 -11.32 -14.31 19.01
N ASN A 423 -12.62 -14.37 19.34
CA ASN A 423 -13.52 -15.43 18.88
C ASN A 423 -14.29 -15.05 17.60
N SER A 424 -13.98 -13.91 16.98
CA SER A 424 -14.57 -13.45 15.74
C SER A 424 -13.80 -13.97 14.52
N HIS A 425 -14.46 -14.02 13.36
CA HIS A 425 -13.90 -14.58 12.14
C HIS A 425 -13.35 -13.49 11.23
N PHE A 426 -12.20 -13.74 10.62
CA PHE A 426 -11.66 -12.84 9.60
C PHE A 426 -12.32 -13.09 8.25
N PRO A 427 -12.57 -12.04 7.45
CA PRO A 427 -13.00 -12.20 6.06
C PRO A 427 -12.01 -13.07 5.26
N PRO A 428 -12.48 -13.95 4.34
CA PRO A 428 -11.62 -14.87 3.60
C PRO A 428 -10.47 -14.20 2.81
N GLU A 429 -10.73 -13.01 2.25
CA GLU A 429 -9.71 -12.23 1.53
C GLU A 429 -8.55 -11.78 2.44
N ILE A 430 -8.84 -11.42 3.69
CA ILE A 430 -7.82 -11.05 4.68
C ILE A 430 -7.04 -12.29 5.11
N ILE A 431 -7.72 -13.42 5.36
CA ILE A 431 -7.06 -14.69 5.71
C ILE A 431 -6.08 -15.11 4.61
N LYS A 432 -6.49 -15.02 3.34
CA LYS A 432 -5.61 -15.32 2.19
C LYS A 432 -4.39 -14.41 2.18
N GLY A 433 -4.58 -13.10 2.36
CA GLY A 433 -3.48 -12.14 2.44
C GLY A 433 -2.50 -12.44 3.58
N LEU A 434 -3.00 -12.77 4.77
CA LEU A 434 -2.18 -13.14 5.93
C LEU A 434 -1.42 -14.45 5.69
N SER A 435 -2.04 -15.43 5.04
CA SER A 435 -1.40 -16.69 4.67
C SER A 435 -0.23 -16.46 3.70
N VAL A 436 -0.39 -15.60 2.69
CA VAL A 436 0.69 -15.21 1.76
C VAL A 436 1.80 -14.45 2.50
N ALA A 437 1.44 -13.56 3.43
CA ALA A 437 2.42 -12.86 4.24
C ALA A 437 3.28 -13.83 5.08
N LEU A 438 2.68 -14.86 5.67
CA LEU A 438 3.41 -15.89 6.41
C LEU A 438 4.36 -16.70 5.53
N ASP A 439 4.01 -16.96 4.28
CA ASP A 439 4.89 -17.64 3.33
C ASP A 439 6.14 -16.80 3.01
N ASP A 440 5.99 -15.48 2.83
CA ASP A 440 7.12 -14.56 2.59
C ASP A 440 7.97 -14.32 3.85
N LEU A 441 7.34 -14.27 5.02
CA LEU A 441 8.00 -14.01 6.30
C LEU A 441 8.71 -15.26 6.87
N GLY A 442 8.30 -16.46 6.47
CA GLY A 442 8.85 -17.73 6.94
C GLY A 442 8.52 -18.00 8.41
N GLU A 443 9.44 -18.68 9.11
CA GLU A 443 9.30 -19.10 10.52
C GLU A 443 10.03 -18.18 11.51
N GLN A 444 10.44 -16.99 11.06
CA GLN A 444 11.08 -16.01 11.94
C GLN A 444 10.06 -15.39 12.90
N PRO A 445 10.40 -15.13 14.17
CA PRO A 445 9.48 -14.46 15.09
C PRO A 445 8.97 -13.12 14.53
N LEU A 446 7.71 -12.82 14.83
CA LEU A 446 6.99 -11.66 14.29
C LEU A 446 6.57 -10.71 15.40
N ILE A 447 6.39 -9.45 15.04
CA ILE A 447 5.69 -8.46 15.86
C ILE A 447 4.53 -7.89 15.07
N VAL A 448 3.35 -7.91 15.67
CA VAL A 448 2.13 -7.27 15.16
C VAL A 448 1.98 -5.93 15.85
N ARG A 449 2.11 -4.85 15.09
CA ARG A 449 2.09 -3.48 15.62
C ARG A 449 0.84 -2.75 15.13
N SER A 450 0.16 -2.09 16.06
CA SER A 450 -0.82 -1.05 15.79
C SER A 450 -0.19 0.10 15.01
N SER A 451 -0.90 0.62 14.00
CA SER A 451 -0.55 1.83 13.25
C SER A 451 -1.81 2.66 13.06
N SER A 452 -2.10 3.50 14.05
CA SER A 452 -3.31 4.33 14.11
C SER A 452 -3.23 5.55 13.18
N LEU A 453 -4.36 6.10 12.71
CA LEU A 453 -4.38 7.34 11.92
C LEU A 453 -4.04 8.60 12.74
N LEU A 454 -4.11 8.51 14.07
CA LEU A 454 -3.72 9.56 15.01
C LEU A 454 -2.25 9.47 15.45
N GLU A 455 -1.59 8.34 15.21
CA GLU A 455 -0.16 8.17 15.50
C GLU A 455 0.72 9.03 14.60
N ASP A 456 1.89 9.41 15.12
CA ASP A 456 2.93 10.20 14.43
C ASP A 456 2.43 11.49 13.75
N ARG A 457 1.33 12.06 14.25
CA ARG A 457 0.86 13.40 13.88
C ARG A 457 1.77 14.47 14.47
N LEU A 458 2.17 15.43 13.64
CA LEU A 458 2.91 16.60 14.09
C LEU A 458 2.07 17.38 15.13
N GLY A 459 2.60 17.51 16.35
CA GLY A 459 1.96 18.23 17.46
C GLY A 459 1.15 17.38 18.44
N SER A 460 0.86 16.10 18.14
CA SER A 460 0.20 15.18 19.08
C SER A 460 0.89 13.82 19.10
N ALA A 461 1.59 13.51 20.19
CA ALA A 461 2.22 12.21 20.35
C ALA A 461 1.19 11.17 20.85
N PHE A 462 0.69 10.34 19.94
CA PHE A 462 -0.13 9.15 20.28
C PHE A 462 0.75 7.92 20.57
N SER A 463 2.01 8.14 20.95
CA SER A 463 3.02 7.09 21.12
C SER A 463 2.74 6.24 22.36
N GLY A 464 2.68 4.92 22.18
CA GLY A 464 2.70 3.93 23.27
C GLY A 464 1.35 3.62 23.93
N LYS A 465 0.23 4.03 23.33
CA LYS A 465 -1.12 3.75 23.87
C LYS A 465 -1.77 2.49 23.32
N TYR A 466 -1.32 2.04 22.15
CA TYR A 466 -1.84 0.84 21.49
C TYR A 466 -0.86 -0.32 21.59
N LYS A 467 -1.41 -1.54 21.58
CA LYS A 467 -0.62 -2.77 21.77
C LYS A 467 0.30 -3.05 20.59
N SER A 468 1.44 -3.66 20.88
CA SER A 468 2.30 -4.35 19.91
C SER A 468 2.59 -5.74 20.49
N LEU A 469 2.26 -6.79 19.75
CA LEU A 469 2.28 -8.16 20.26
C LEU A 469 3.35 -8.96 19.54
N PHE A 470 4.21 -9.63 20.30
CA PHE A 470 5.24 -10.52 19.76
C PHE A 470 4.69 -11.94 19.60
N LEU A 471 5.10 -12.60 18.52
CA LEU A 471 4.75 -13.96 18.18
C LEU A 471 6.04 -14.73 17.89
N ALA A 472 6.20 -15.89 18.53
CA ALA A 472 7.33 -16.77 18.22
C ALA A 472 7.29 -17.32 16.79
N ASN A 473 6.09 -17.37 16.17
CA ASN A 473 5.87 -17.84 14.80
C ASN A 473 6.47 -19.23 14.55
N GLN A 474 6.24 -20.16 15.48
CA GLN A 474 6.66 -21.56 15.44
C GLN A 474 5.45 -22.49 15.23
N GLY A 475 5.69 -23.74 14.82
CA GLY A 475 4.64 -24.74 14.60
C GLY A 475 4.15 -24.83 13.16
N SER A 476 3.01 -25.48 12.94
CA SER A 476 2.46 -25.64 11.58
C SER A 476 2.02 -24.30 11.00
N LYS A 477 1.90 -24.20 9.66
CA LYS A 477 1.38 -22.98 9.02
C LYS A 477 -0.01 -22.58 9.56
N SER A 478 -0.85 -23.56 9.89
CA SER A 478 -2.17 -23.33 10.48
C SER A 478 -2.08 -22.70 11.87
N ASP A 479 -1.22 -23.23 12.74
CA ASP A 479 -1.02 -22.70 14.10
C ASP A 479 -0.49 -21.27 14.06
N ARG A 480 0.48 -21.01 13.16
CA ARG A 480 1.07 -19.68 12.96
C ARG A 480 0.06 -18.67 12.42
N LEU A 481 -0.80 -19.10 11.50
CA LEU A 481 -1.88 -18.26 10.96
C LEU A 481 -2.91 -17.92 12.05
N GLN A 482 -3.31 -18.90 12.87
CA GLN A 482 -4.23 -18.65 13.97
C GLN A 482 -3.63 -17.68 14.99
N ALA A 483 -2.38 -17.89 15.40
CA ALA A 483 -1.69 -17.00 16.35
C ALA A 483 -1.55 -15.57 15.80
N LEU A 484 -1.31 -15.42 14.49
CA LEU A 484 -1.27 -14.11 13.82
C LEU A 484 -2.64 -13.43 13.81
N MET A 485 -3.70 -14.16 13.46
CA MET A 485 -5.08 -13.67 13.50
C MET A 485 -5.51 -13.25 14.91
N ASP A 486 -5.22 -14.07 15.91
CA ASP A 486 -5.49 -13.78 17.33
C ASP A 486 -4.82 -12.49 17.78
N ALA A 487 -3.56 -12.28 17.41
CA ALA A 487 -2.81 -11.07 17.72
C ALA A 487 -3.39 -9.84 17.01
N ILE A 488 -3.79 -9.97 15.75
CA ILE A 488 -4.45 -8.89 14.99
C ILE A 488 -5.79 -8.52 15.63
N ALA A 489 -6.61 -9.50 15.99
CA ALA A 489 -7.89 -9.28 16.64
C ALA A 489 -7.72 -8.55 17.98
N GLU A 490 -6.70 -8.91 18.77
CA GLU A 490 -6.39 -8.21 20.03
C GLU A 490 -5.89 -6.77 19.80
N VAL A 491 -5.11 -6.53 18.75
CA VAL A 491 -4.72 -5.17 18.34
C VAL A 491 -5.94 -4.35 17.95
N TYR A 492 -6.89 -4.89 17.18
CA TYR A 492 -8.15 -4.23 16.87
C TYR A 492 -8.98 -3.93 18.12
N ALA A 493 -9.11 -4.89 19.04
CA ALA A 493 -9.81 -4.68 20.31
C ALA A 493 -9.16 -3.55 21.12
N SER A 494 -7.83 -3.39 21.07
CA SER A 494 -7.12 -2.32 21.80
C SER A 494 -7.53 -0.90 21.40
N THR A 495 -8.12 -0.70 20.21
CA THR A 495 -8.65 0.61 19.81
C THR A 495 -9.79 1.12 20.68
N ILE A 496 -10.50 0.17 21.31
CA ILE A 496 -11.68 0.36 22.15
C ILE A 496 -11.32 0.14 23.64
N GLY A 497 -10.03 0.14 23.95
CA GLY A 497 -9.54 0.06 25.32
C GLY A 497 -9.78 1.36 26.10
N PRO A 498 -9.76 1.28 27.44
CA PRO A 498 -9.96 2.45 28.30
C PRO A 498 -8.90 3.53 28.04
N ASP A 499 -7.60 3.18 28.00
CA ASP A 499 -6.54 4.20 27.91
C ASP A 499 -6.56 4.98 26.57
N PRO A 500 -6.79 4.36 25.39
CA PRO A 500 -6.97 5.11 24.15
C PRO A 500 -8.27 5.93 24.08
N ILE A 501 -9.35 5.49 24.72
CA ILE A 501 -10.61 6.24 24.79
C ILE A 501 -10.42 7.47 25.67
N GLU A 502 -9.92 7.29 26.89
CA GLU A 502 -9.67 8.38 27.86
C GLU A 502 -8.76 9.45 27.27
N TYR A 503 -7.67 9.04 26.62
CA TYR A 503 -6.77 9.98 25.97
C TYR A 503 -7.41 10.80 24.85
N ARG A 504 -8.27 10.17 24.03
CA ARG A 504 -9.00 10.90 22.98
C ARG A 504 -9.99 11.87 23.59
N ALA A 505 -10.69 11.48 24.65
CA ALA A 505 -11.61 12.34 25.37
C ALA A 505 -10.90 13.58 25.93
N GLU A 506 -9.76 13.42 26.60
CA GLU A 506 -8.95 14.52 27.16
C GLU A 506 -8.44 15.52 26.09
N ARG A 507 -8.31 15.07 24.84
CA ARG A 507 -7.79 15.86 23.71
C ARG A 507 -8.88 16.36 22.76
N GLY A 508 -10.16 16.10 23.03
CA GLY A 508 -11.26 16.45 22.13
C GLY A 508 -11.26 15.67 20.81
N LEU A 509 -10.70 14.45 20.80
CA LEU A 509 -10.55 13.57 19.64
C LEU A 509 -11.50 12.36 19.69
N LEU A 510 -12.51 12.37 20.56
CA LEU A 510 -13.40 11.23 20.76
C LEU A 510 -14.29 10.93 19.53
N ASP A 511 -14.72 11.99 18.86
CA ASP A 511 -15.54 11.93 17.64
C ASP A 511 -14.70 11.69 16.38
N PHE A 512 -13.37 11.72 16.49
CA PHE A 512 -12.50 11.33 15.39
C PHE A 512 -12.74 9.86 15.06
N HIS A 513 -12.97 9.58 13.77
CA HIS A 513 -13.13 8.23 13.28
C HIS A 513 -11.75 7.55 13.27
N GLU A 514 -11.44 6.90 14.39
CA GLU A 514 -10.18 6.22 14.58
C GLU A 514 -10.17 4.89 13.83
N GLU A 515 -9.27 4.75 12.87
CA GLU A 515 -9.04 3.50 12.15
C GLU A 515 -7.63 2.97 12.46
N MET A 516 -7.47 1.66 12.42
CA MET A 516 -6.24 0.99 12.83
C MET A 516 -5.63 0.19 11.70
N GLY A 517 -4.57 0.71 11.09
CA GLY A 517 -3.69 -0.10 10.25
C GLY A 517 -2.82 -1.04 11.10
N ILE A 518 -2.27 -2.08 10.48
CA ILE A 518 -1.39 -3.04 11.17
C ILE A 518 -0.08 -3.19 10.40
N ILE A 519 1.02 -3.29 11.16
CA ILE A 519 2.33 -3.67 10.63
C ILE A 519 2.67 -5.06 11.18
N ILE A 520 2.83 -6.03 10.29
CA ILE A 520 3.32 -7.37 10.59
C ILE A 520 4.79 -7.40 10.21
N GLN A 521 5.69 -7.45 11.19
CA GLN A 521 7.11 -7.22 10.97
C GLN A 521 7.96 -8.36 11.55
N GLN A 522 9.03 -8.75 10.85
CA GLN A 522 10.02 -9.69 11.40
C GLN A 522 10.75 -9.06 12.59
N VAL A 523 10.84 -9.81 13.68
CA VAL A 523 11.67 -9.43 14.84
C VAL A 523 13.13 -9.62 14.46
N VAL A 524 13.95 -8.60 14.74
CA VAL A 524 15.39 -8.68 14.54
C VAL A 524 16.01 -9.40 15.72
N GLY A 525 16.72 -10.49 15.47
CA GLY A 525 17.39 -11.25 16.51
C GLY A 525 18.10 -12.48 15.98
N GLN A 526 18.71 -13.22 16.91
CA GLN A 526 19.28 -14.54 16.69
C GLN A 526 18.79 -15.48 17.79
N ARG A 527 18.80 -16.78 17.50
CA ARG A 527 18.49 -17.81 18.49
C ARG A 527 19.69 -18.04 19.41
N VAL A 528 19.45 -18.01 20.71
CA VAL A 528 20.41 -18.29 21.79
C VAL A 528 19.73 -19.25 22.76
N GLY A 529 20.12 -20.53 22.73
CA GLY A 529 19.38 -21.58 23.44
C GLY A 529 17.89 -21.64 23.05
N PRO A 530 16.94 -21.56 24.01
CA PRO A 530 15.50 -21.53 23.74
C PRO A 530 14.99 -20.13 23.35
N TYR A 531 15.82 -19.09 23.45
CA TYR A 531 15.41 -17.70 23.31
C TYR A 531 15.76 -17.11 21.95
N PHE A 532 15.02 -16.10 21.52
CA PHE A 532 15.29 -15.30 20.33
C PHE A 532 15.29 -13.81 20.68
N PHE A 533 16.40 -13.14 20.40
CA PHE A 533 16.58 -11.70 20.69
C PHE A 533 17.78 -11.11 19.91
N PRO A 534 17.84 -9.78 19.71
CA PRO A 534 19.03 -9.12 19.19
C PRO A 534 20.08 -8.92 20.30
N ALA A 535 21.35 -8.79 19.90
CA ALA A 535 22.44 -8.48 20.81
C ALA A 535 22.12 -7.31 21.76
N PHE A 536 21.56 -6.24 21.19
CA PHE A 536 21.07 -5.10 21.94
C PHE A 536 19.98 -4.39 21.13
N ALA A 537 19.20 -3.58 21.83
CA ALA A 537 18.23 -2.70 21.24
C ALA A 537 18.20 -1.36 21.99
N GLY A 538 17.56 -0.36 21.39
CA GLY A 538 17.51 0.95 22.02
C GLY A 538 16.62 1.94 21.30
N VAL A 539 16.45 3.09 21.94
CA VAL A 539 15.72 4.25 21.40
C VAL A 539 16.66 5.45 21.42
N ALA A 540 16.67 6.22 20.33
CA ALA A 540 17.46 7.43 20.21
C ALA A 540 16.55 8.65 20.01
N PHE A 541 16.91 9.75 20.67
CA PHE A 541 16.24 11.04 20.59
C PHE A 541 17.24 12.10 20.15
N SER A 542 16.86 12.95 19.20
CA SER A 542 17.73 14.03 18.71
C SER A 542 17.96 15.12 19.75
N ASN A 543 17.10 15.21 20.77
CA ASN A 543 17.23 16.15 21.87
C ASN A 543 17.31 15.41 23.21
N ASN A 544 18.23 15.85 24.07
CA ASN A 544 18.38 15.38 25.43
C ASN A 544 17.75 16.35 26.44
N GLU A 545 16.58 15.99 26.95
CA GLU A 545 15.94 16.71 28.07
C GLU A 545 16.48 16.26 29.43
N PHE A 546 17.18 15.12 29.49
CA PHE A 546 17.76 14.53 30.70
C PHE A 546 19.28 14.75 30.73
N ARG A 547 19.69 15.98 31.01
CA ARG A 547 21.11 16.38 31.03
C ARG A 547 21.71 16.17 32.43
N TRP A 548 22.39 15.05 32.64
CA TRP A 548 23.04 14.71 33.92
C TRP A 548 24.36 15.45 34.17
N SER A 549 24.88 16.19 33.18
CA SER A 549 26.07 17.01 33.29
C SER A 549 25.86 18.36 32.59
N PRO A 550 26.37 19.48 33.14
CA PRO A 550 26.28 20.79 32.48
C PRO A 550 27.03 20.87 31.15
N ARG A 551 27.90 19.88 30.87
CA ARG A 551 28.62 19.78 29.58
C ARG A 551 27.77 19.18 28.46
N ILE A 552 26.68 18.50 28.79
CA ILE A 552 25.75 17.92 27.81
C ILE A 552 24.77 18.99 27.39
N LYS A 553 24.77 19.32 26.11
CA LYS A 553 23.80 20.23 25.49
C LYS A 553 22.53 19.48 25.11
N ARG A 554 21.47 20.23 24.80
CA ARG A 554 20.18 19.63 24.42
C ARG A 554 20.31 18.91 23.08
N GLU A 555 21.02 19.51 22.14
CA GLU A 555 21.31 19.00 20.80
C GLU A 555 22.31 17.82 20.78
N ASP A 556 22.91 17.46 21.91
CA ASP A 556 23.81 16.29 22.00
C ASP A 556 23.05 14.97 21.92
N GLY A 557 21.72 14.99 21.98
CA GLY A 557 20.85 13.82 21.87
C GLY A 557 20.91 12.86 23.06
N LEU A 558 20.03 11.86 23.05
CA LEU A 558 19.95 10.83 24.08
C LEU A 558 19.70 9.47 23.44
N ILE A 559 20.49 8.47 23.81
CA ILE A 559 20.26 7.07 23.46
C ILE A 559 20.01 6.29 24.74
N ARG A 560 18.96 5.46 24.74
CA ARG A 560 18.67 4.47 25.78
C ARG A 560 18.97 3.10 25.19
N MET A 561 19.88 2.34 25.79
CA MET A 561 20.29 1.01 25.31
C MET A 561 19.99 -0.07 26.35
N VAL A 562 19.55 -1.23 25.87
CA VAL A 562 19.23 -2.42 26.68
C VAL A 562 19.70 -3.69 25.95
N PRO A 563 20.08 -4.76 26.68
CA PRO A 563 20.28 -6.08 26.10
C PRO A 563 18.95 -6.70 25.68
N GLY A 564 18.96 -7.53 24.63
CA GLY A 564 17.75 -8.17 24.13
C GLY A 564 16.79 -7.22 23.41
N LEU A 565 15.49 -7.47 23.51
CA LEU A 565 14.45 -6.70 22.82
C LEU A 565 14.31 -5.28 23.38
N GLY A 566 13.94 -4.33 22.50
CA GLY A 566 13.93 -2.90 22.80
C GLY A 566 12.76 -2.38 23.64
N THR A 567 11.85 -3.25 24.07
CA THR A 567 10.67 -2.89 24.87
C THR A 567 11.06 -2.16 26.15
N ARG A 568 12.06 -2.65 26.89
CA ARG A 568 12.57 -1.98 28.12
C ARG A 568 13.25 -0.63 27.87
N ALA A 569 13.68 -0.35 26.64
CA ALA A 569 14.22 0.97 26.28
C ALA A 569 13.14 1.99 25.93
N VAL A 570 12.00 1.52 25.40
CA VAL A 570 10.81 2.33 25.10
C VAL A 570 10.05 2.60 26.39
N ASP A 571 9.69 1.54 27.11
CA ASP A 571 8.87 1.61 28.31
C ASP A 571 9.68 2.11 29.51
N ARG A 572 9.01 2.82 30.42
CA ARG A 572 9.61 3.18 31.70
C ARG A 572 9.29 2.08 32.70
N VAL A 573 10.16 1.08 32.74
CA VAL A 573 10.12 0.03 33.77
C VAL A 573 10.64 0.56 35.10
N SER A 574 9.95 0.27 36.20
CA SER A 574 10.34 0.72 37.54
C SER A 574 11.39 -0.18 38.19
N ASP A 575 11.64 -1.36 37.62
CA ASP A 575 12.41 -2.44 38.23
C ASP A 575 13.82 -2.63 37.63
N ASP A 576 14.26 -1.77 36.70
CA ASP A 576 15.51 -1.93 35.97
C ASP A 576 15.98 -0.63 35.29
N TYR A 577 17.22 -0.60 34.81
CA TYR A 577 17.86 0.61 34.29
C TYR A 577 18.41 0.41 32.88
N PRO A 578 17.97 1.20 31.88
CA PRO A 578 18.65 1.26 30.60
C PRO A 578 19.95 2.06 30.71
N ILE A 579 20.94 1.72 29.88
CA ILE A 579 22.16 2.52 29.76
C ILE A 579 21.86 3.77 28.95
N LEU A 580 22.16 4.94 29.54
CA LEU A 580 21.97 6.24 28.91
C LEU A 580 23.28 6.74 28.28
N ILE A 581 23.20 7.20 27.04
CA ILE A 581 24.35 7.71 26.28
C ILE A 581 23.97 9.03 25.62
N ALA A 582 24.79 10.06 25.78
CA ALA A 582 24.67 11.29 25.01
C ALA A 582 25.59 11.19 23.79
N PRO A 583 25.10 10.97 22.56
CA PRO A 583 25.95 10.76 21.38
C PRO A 583 26.88 11.94 21.06
N GLY A 584 26.51 13.17 21.41
CA GLY A 584 27.39 14.34 21.30
C GLY A 584 28.57 14.33 22.29
N GLN A 585 28.45 13.60 23.40
CA GLN A 585 29.45 13.49 24.47
C GLN A 585 29.48 12.05 25.05
N PRO A 586 29.87 11.03 24.26
CA PRO A 586 29.68 9.63 24.64
C PRO A 586 30.51 9.22 25.87
N GLY A 587 31.60 9.91 26.14
CA GLY A 587 32.44 9.67 27.32
C GLY A 587 31.88 10.21 28.65
N LEU A 588 30.78 10.98 28.63
CA LEU A 588 30.14 11.49 29.84
C LEU A 588 29.02 10.56 30.30
N ARG A 589 29.37 9.60 31.16
CA ARG A 589 28.41 8.65 31.75
C ARG A 589 27.56 9.25 32.86
N THR A 590 26.40 8.66 33.11
CA THR A 590 25.54 8.97 34.27
C THR A 590 26.17 8.50 35.57
N ASN A 591 26.79 7.32 35.55
CA ASN A 591 27.44 6.68 36.69
C ASN A 591 28.91 6.49 36.35
N VAL A 592 29.80 6.87 37.26
CA VAL A 592 31.27 6.81 37.04
C VAL A 592 31.93 5.82 38.00
N ASN A 593 31.37 5.65 39.20
CA ASN A 593 31.89 4.73 40.19
C ASN A 593 31.57 3.28 39.79
N PRO A 594 32.52 2.33 39.86
CA PRO A 594 32.29 0.92 39.52
C PRO A 594 31.07 0.31 40.24
N ASP A 595 30.90 0.58 41.53
CA ASP A 595 29.74 0.11 42.31
C ASP A 595 28.40 0.63 41.78
N GLU A 596 28.36 1.90 41.35
CA GLU A 596 27.17 2.50 40.76
C GLU A 596 26.90 1.93 39.38
N ILE A 597 27.94 1.70 38.57
CA ILE A 597 27.82 1.08 37.25
C ILE A 597 27.20 -0.31 37.38
N ILE A 598 27.68 -1.14 38.31
CA ILE A 598 27.14 -2.49 38.56
C ILE A 598 25.71 -2.42 39.13
N ARG A 599 25.44 -1.47 40.03
CA ARG A 599 24.12 -1.33 40.66
C ARG A 599 23.05 -0.90 39.66
N TYR A 600 23.39 0.03 38.77
CA TYR A 600 22.50 0.65 37.80
C TYR A 600 22.69 0.11 36.37
N SER A 601 23.33 -1.05 36.21
CA SER A 601 23.35 -1.78 34.94
C SER A 601 22.05 -2.55 34.70
N PRO A 602 21.64 -2.76 33.45
CA PRO A 602 20.52 -3.64 33.11
C PRO A 602 20.70 -5.03 33.72
N LYS A 603 19.72 -5.48 34.50
CA LYS A 603 19.69 -6.84 35.08
C LYS A 603 18.74 -7.77 34.36
N LYS A 604 17.73 -7.23 33.67
CA LYS A 604 16.74 -8.01 32.94
C LYS A 604 16.80 -7.71 31.45
N MET A 605 16.40 -8.69 30.66
CA MET A 605 16.21 -8.54 29.23
C MET A 605 14.91 -9.19 28.78
N ASP A 606 14.30 -8.58 27.77
CA ASP A 606 13.10 -9.11 27.14
C ASP A 606 13.49 -9.98 25.95
N VAL A 607 12.88 -11.16 25.87
CA VAL A 607 13.19 -12.21 24.89
C VAL A 607 11.91 -12.89 24.40
N ILE A 608 11.98 -13.55 23.25
CA ILE A 608 10.94 -14.48 22.80
C ILE A 608 11.43 -15.90 23.09
N ASN A 609 10.70 -16.64 23.91
CA ASN A 609 10.97 -18.04 24.15
C ASN A 609 10.34 -18.87 23.02
N LEU A 610 11.16 -19.51 22.20
CA LEU A 610 10.73 -20.28 21.03
C LEU A 610 10.11 -21.64 21.42
N GLU A 611 10.37 -22.14 22.63
CA GLU A 611 9.82 -23.40 23.12
C GLU A 611 8.43 -23.22 23.71
N THR A 612 8.23 -22.16 24.52
CA THR A 612 6.90 -21.84 25.08
C THR A 612 6.05 -21.02 24.11
N GLY A 613 6.67 -20.36 23.14
CA GLY A 613 5.99 -19.48 22.18
C GLY A 613 5.70 -18.07 22.71
N GLU A 614 6.23 -17.70 23.88
CA GLU A 614 5.83 -16.52 24.63
C GLU A 614 6.92 -15.44 24.69
N PHE A 615 6.49 -14.18 24.81
CA PHE A 615 7.34 -13.07 25.22
C PHE A 615 7.59 -13.13 26.73
N GLN A 616 8.86 -13.11 27.14
CA GLN A 616 9.26 -13.29 28.55
C GLN A 616 10.35 -12.28 28.93
N THR A 617 10.33 -11.84 30.18
CA THR A 617 11.43 -11.08 30.78
C THR A 617 12.27 -12.04 31.63
N VAL A 618 13.57 -12.12 31.32
CA VAL A 618 14.52 -13.03 31.98
C VAL A 618 15.69 -12.25 32.59
N ASP A 619 16.37 -12.84 33.56
CA ASP A 619 17.59 -12.28 34.12
C ASP A 619 18.75 -12.44 33.12
N VAL A 620 19.49 -11.36 32.86
CA VAL A 620 20.63 -11.38 31.92
C VAL A 620 21.70 -12.35 32.43
N ARG A 621 21.86 -12.46 33.76
CA ARG A 621 22.84 -13.36 34.38
C ARG A 621 22.58 -14.82 34.02
N ASP A 622 21.32 -15.25 34.11
CA ASP A 622 20.93 -16.63 33.82
C ASP A 622 21.19 -16.99 32.35
N VAL A 623 20.92 -16.06 31.43
CA VAL A 623 21.13 -16.24 29.99
C VAL A 623 22.63 -16.31 29.67
N VAL A 624 23.42 -15.38 30.19
CA VAL A 624 24.86 -15.29 29.88
C VAL A 624 25.64 -16.44 30.54
N GLN A 625 25.28 -16.87 31.75
CA GLN A 625 25.92 -18.02 32.40
C GLN A 625 25.68 -19.33 31.64
N LYS A 626 24.47 -19.53 31.09
CA LYS A 626 24.12 -20.76 30.35
C LYS A 626 24.52 -20.72 28.89
N TYR A 627 24.34 -19.59 28.23
CA TYR A 627 24.43 -19.43 26.77
C TYR A 627 25.37 -18.31 26.32
N GLY A 628 26.26 -17.82 27.19
CA GLY A 628 27.13 -16.68 26.90
C GLY A 628 28.01 -16.85 25.66
N ARG A 629 28.36 -18.09 25.29
CA ARG A 629 29.12 -18.37 24.04
C ARG A 629 28.30 -18.18 22.76
N GLU A 630 26.99 -18.36 22.83
CA GLU A 630 26.06 -18.14 21.73
C GLU A 630 25.54 -16.69 21.70
N TYR A 631 25.73 -15.94 22.80
CA TYR A 631 25.24 -14.57 22.92
C TYR A 631 25.96 -13.66 21.90
N PRO A 632 25.22 -13.00 20.99
CA PRO A 632 25.82 -12.22 19.91
C PRO A 632 26.50 -10.95 20.45
N MET A 633 27.76 -10.72 20.06
CA MET A 633 28.56 -9.57 20.47
C MET A 633 28.71 -9.42 21.99
N ILE A 634 28.64 -10.52 22.74
CA ILE A 634 28.74 -10.51 24.20
C ILE A 634 29.97 -9.74 24.68
N GLU A 635 31.07 -9.88 23.94
CA GLU A 635 32.33 -9.24 24.25
C GLU A 635 32.28 -7.73 24.22
N LYS A 636 31.28 -7.10 23.57
CA LYS A 636 31.09 -5.65 23.56
C LYS A 636 29.99 -5.18 24.50
N ILE A 637 29.19 -6.09 25.04
CA ILE A 637 27.97 -5.78 25.78
C ILE A 637 28.22 -5.82 27.28
N VAL A 638 29.04 -6.76 27.75
CA VAL A 638 29.33 -6.93 29.16
C VAL A 638 30.77 -6.58 29.50
N SER A 639 30.99 -6.09 30.71
CA SER A 639 32.32 -5.99 31.32
C SER A 639 32.42 -6.98 32.48
N VAL A 640 33.56 -7.64 32.62
CA VAL A 640 33.86 -8.55 33.73
C VAL A 640 34.19 -7.73 34.97
N VAL A 641 33.63 -8.12 36.11
CA VAL A 641 33.83 -7.49 37.42
C VAL A 641 34.91 -8.27 38.18
N GLU A 642 36.03 -7.61 38.49
CA GLU A 642 37.11 -8.14 39.32
C GLU A 642 37.40 -7.16 40.47
N GLY A 643 36.78 -7.40 41.63
CA GLY A 643 36.81 -6.45 42.76
C GLY A 643 36.15 -5.12 42.36
N ASP A 644 36.88 -4.02 42.52
CA ASP A 644 36.40 -2.66 42.17
C ASP A 644 36.74 -2.27 40.72
N HIS A 645 37.20 -3.21 39.89
CA HIS A 645 37.59 -2.94 38.51
C HIS A 645 36.67 -3.64 37.51
N LEU A 646 36.31 -2.89 36.47
CA LEU A 646 35.62 -3.39 35.28
C LEU A 646 36.65 -3.54 34.16
N ARG A 647 36.66 -4.71 33.52
CA ARG A 647 37.52 -4.96 32.36
C ARG A 647 36.75 -5.61 31.22
N PRO A 648 37.19 -5.41 29.96
CA PRO A 648 36.63 -6.14 28.83
C PRO A 648 36.81 -7.66 28.97
N PRO A 649 35.83 -8.48 28.56
CA PRO A 649 35.95 -9.93 28.54
C PRO A 649 36.99 -10.37 27.50
N GLY A 650 37.86 -11.31 27.88
CA GLY A 650 38.78 -11.97 26.95
C GLY A 650 38.08 -13.06 26.13
N PHE A 651 38.69 -13.48 25.02
CA PHE A 651 38.15 -14.49 24.10
C PHE A 651 37.89 -15.87 24.74
N THR A 652 38.60 -16.19 25.83
CA THR A 652 38.48 -17.44 26.60
C THR A 652 37.72 -17.27 27.92
N THR A 653 37.02 -16.15 28.11
CA THR A 653 36.31 -15.89 29.37
C THR A 653 35.18 -16.90 29.57
N ASP A 654 35.20 -17.59 30.70
CA ASP A 654 34.12 -18.49 31.11
C ASP A 654 33.10 -17.73 31.96
N PHE A 655 32.04 -17.26 31.30
CA PHE A 655 30.94 -16.52 31.94
C PHE A 655 30.17 -17.32 33.00
N SER A 656 30.38 -18.64 33.11
CA SER A 656 29.78 -19.42 34.20
C SER A 656 30.49 -19.22 35.55
N GLN A 657 31.72 -18.70 35.54
CA GLN A 657 32.57 -18.58 36.73
C GLN A 657 32.96 -17.14 37.09
N VAL A 658 32.59 -16.15 36.26
CA VAL A 658 32.92 -14.74 36.48
C VAL A 658 31.69 -13.88 36.71
N ASP A 659 31.85 -12.84 37.52
CA ASP A 659 30.85 -11.79 37.64
C ASP A 659 31.00 -10.78 36.50
N PHE A 660 29.88 -10.23 36.06
CA PHE A 660 29.83 -9.29 34.96
C PHE A 660 28.70 -8.27 35.16
N ALA A 661 28.82 -7.14 34.47
CA ALA A 661 27.77 -6.12 34.38
C ALA A 661 27.55 -5.74 32.92
N VAL A 662 26.31 -5.38 32.55
CA VAL A 662 25.98 -4.89 31.21
C VAL A 662 26.37 -3.41 31.12
N THR A 663 27.38 -3.10 30.33
CA THR A 663 28.00 -1.75 30.24
C THR A 663 28.01 -1.19 28.82
N PHE A 664 27.97 -2.06 27.81
CA PHE A 664 28.27 -1.74 26.41
C PHE A 664 29.69 -1.17 26.20
N GLU A 665 30.65 -1.57 27.05
CA GLU A 665 32.07 -1.17 27.02
C GLU A 665 33.05 -2.36 27.03
N GLY A 666 32.57 -3.54 26.63
CA GLY A 666 33.41 -4.73 26.59
C GLY A 666 34.47 -4.71 25.48
#